data_AF-A0A2W4KN32-F1
#
_entry.id   AF-A0A2W4KN32-F1
#
_cell.length_a   1.000
_cell.length_b   1.000
_cell.length_c   1.000
_cell.angle_alpha   90.00
_cell.angle_beta   90.00
_cell.angle_gamma   90.00
#
_symmetry.space_group_name_H-M   'P 1'
#
loop_
_entity.id
_entity.type
_entity.pdbx_description
1 polymer ?
#
loop_
_entity_poly.entity_id
_entity_poly.type
_entity_poly.pdbx_seq_one_letter_code
_entity_poly.pdbx_strand_id
1 'polypeptide(L)'
;MVGLPSAGAVGRYQGPVGRAEAAGPAGERVSARPVQAVAARPGELIVKPRAARSRKAVLQAVEREPRLRIQRTLPTGAAVVRVDDPARTAEVAEALRRSGRYEYVQPNYVYRLAVQPGDPLFGQQWGLHNEGQAVLGRRGRPGVDIGAPAAWDVTRGSAGVVVAVIDTGVDLRHPDLAGAAWVNEAEAKGRAGVDDDGNGYVDDVHGYDFYHRDSTVFDPEDGDEHGTHVAGIIAARWDNGEGVAGVAPGARIMVLKVFAGDTGTSADAVEAIAYAERMGARIVNMSWGGFHHDQALKDAIARSHMLFVAAAGNNGQDNDARPYYPASYDLDNLVAVAAVNSQGYLPAFSNFGRKSVDLAAPGEVILSTVPGAAGQGAYAYMSGTSMAAPHVTGVAALVASRFPWLSAAGIRQHLLATARRLPALEGAVAVPGLPDAGRAVQEEPVAPVEPERSAFIDVSPSMTLYGEIQRAADLGLVEGYGDGRFAPDEDVQRHQLAKMIVNAYERALGVSLPIDPSVDFPDVDERRNLGPFVAKAATAGWILGYDDGTFRPTRPITRLETALIIARALDLPPAASQPFADVPPAYTGEVGAVAEAGIMKGMAAPAGSGARLFRPGDHLSRAQAAAVAVRVYDALTHGTP
;
A
#
# COMPACT_ATOMS: atom_id res chain seq x y z
N MET A 1 -16.65 -18.28 17.45
CA MET A 1 -16.82 -18.53 16.01
C MET A 1 -16.50 -17.24 15.28
N VAL A 2 -15.42 -17.26 14.50
CA VAL A 2 -15.19 -16.31 13.41
C VAL A 2 -16.10 -16.77 12.28
N GLY A 3 -16.90 -15.89 11.69
CA GLY A 3 -17.83 -16.26 10.64
C GLY A 3 -17.92 -15.18 9.58
N LEU A 4 -18.35 -15.54 8.38
CA LEU A 4 -18.70 -14.55 7.37
C LEU A 4 -19.93 -13.77 7.87
N PRO A 5 -19.89 -12.42 7.93
CA PRO A 5 -21.07 -11.65 8.26
C PRO A 5 -22.09 -11.89 7.15
N SER A 6 -23.31 -12.32 7.49
CA SER A 6 -24.32 -12.78 6.52
C SER A 6 -24.52 -11.79 5.37
N ALA A 7 -23.88 -12.04 4.23
CA ALA A 7 -24.08 -11.27 3.01
C ALA A 7 -25.32 -11.83 2.31
N GLY A 8 -26.35 -10.99 2.17
CA GLY A 8 -27.55 -11.40 1.44
C GLY A 8 -27.32 -11.25 -0.06
N ALA A 9 -27.36 -12.35 -0.81
CA ALA A 9 -27.54 -12.29 -2.25
C ALA A 9 -28.91 -11.65 -2.54
N VAL A 10 -28.91 -10.45 -3.11
CA VAL A 10 -30.14 -9.70 -3.38
C VAL A 10 -30.69 -10.01 -4.78
N GLY A 11 -29.89 -10.68 -5.60
CA GLY A 11 -30.26 -11.19 -6.93
C GLY A 11 -29.04 -11.50 -7.80
N ARG A 12 -29.15 -12.49 -8.69
CA ARG A 12 -28.16 -12.74 -9.75
C ARG A 12 -28.52 -11.92 -11.00
N TYR A 13 -27.52 -11.38 -11.69
CA TYR A 13 -27.76 -10.66 -12.95
C TYR A 13 -28.13 -11.67 -14.06
N GLN A 14 -29.25 -11.46 -14.74
CA GLN A 14 -29.78 -12.35 -15.80
C GLN A 14 -29.80 -11.68 -17.20
N GLY A 15 -29.14 -10.54 -17.38
CA GLY A 15 -29.08 -9.84 -18.67
C GLY A 15 -28.07 -10.46 -19.66
N PRO A 16 -28.19 -10.20 -20.98
CA PRO A 16 -27.28 -10.74 -21.98
C PRO A 16 -25.86 -10.21 -21.77
N VAL A 17 -24.88 -11.12 -21.76
CA VAL A 17 -23.43 -10.85 -21.57
C VAL A 17 -22.74 -10.56 -22.91
N GLY A 18 -23.46 -9.98 -23.87
CA GLY A 18 -22.96 -9.76 -25.23
C GLY A 18 -22.58 -8.31 -25.50
N ARG A 19 -21.48 -8.08 -26.24
CA ARG A 19 -21.05 -6.79 -26.78
C ARG A 19 -22.23 -6.01 -27.36
N ALA A 20 -22.60 -4.90 -26.73
CA ALA A 20 -23.71 -4.06 -27.17
C ALA A 20 -23.19 -2.84 -27.96
N GLU A 21 -23.65 -2.70 -29.21
CA GLU A 21 -23.46 -1.49 -30.02
C GLU A 21 -24.33 -0.35 -29.48
N ALA A 22 -23.74 0.84 -29.33
CA ALA A 22 -24.36 2.00 -28.68
C ALA A 22 -25.38 2.72 -29.58
N ALA A 23 -26.57 3.01 -29.03
CA ALA A 23 -27.52 3.99 -29.56
C ALA A 23 -27.92 4.98 -28.45
N GLY A 24 -27.64 6.27 -28.65
CA GLY A 24 -27.93 7.32 -27.67
C GLY A 24 -29.25 8.05 -27.90
N PRO A 25 -29.79 8.76 -26.89
CA PRO A 25 -30.70 9.87 -27.15
C PRO A 25 -30.39 11.17 -26.40
N ALA A 26 -31.06 12.22 -26.86
CA ALA A 26 -30.74 13.62 -26.71
C ALA A 26 -31.33 14.32 -25.46
N GLY A 27 -30.52 15.23 -24.90
CA GLY A 27 -30.82 16.59 -24.44
C GLY A 27 -32.07 16.92 -23.61
N GLU A 28 -31.85 17.33 -22.35
CA GLU A 28 -32.68 18.37 -21.71
C GLU A 28 -31.87 19.20 -20.67
N ARG A 29 -32.17 20.50 -20.57
CA ARG A 29 -31.40 21.50 -19.81
C ARG A 29 -31.82 21.54 -18.33
N VAL A 30 -30.85 21.49 -17.41
CA VAL A 30 -31.07 21.66 -15.96
C VAL A 30 -30.29 22.88 -15.41
N SER A 31 -30.97 23.67 -14.59
CA SER A 31 -30.52 24.92 -13.96
C SER A 31 -29.43 24.71 -12.89
N ALA A 32 -28.43 25.60 -12.87
CA ALA A 32 -27.22 25.48 -12.07
C ALA A 32 -27.32 26.04 -10.63
N ARG A 33 -26.92 25.24 -9.62
CA ARG A 33 -26.32 25.64 -8.32
C ARG A 33 -25.57 24.44 -7.68
N PRO A 34 -24.64 24.70 -6.74
CA PRO A 34 -23.24 25.03 -6.96
C PRO A 34 -22.37 23.78 -7.22
N VAL A 35 -21.39 23.95 -8.10
CA VAL A 35 -20.56 22.88 -8.67
C VAL A 35 -19.43 22.52 -7.71
N GLN A 36 -19.13 21.21 -7.60
CA GLN A 36 -17.85 20.68 -7.08
C GLN A 36 -16.67 21.50 -7.61
N ALA A 37 -15.57 21.59 -6.86
CA ALA A 37 -14.38 22.28 -7.33
C ALA A 37 -13.80 21.57 -8.57
N VAL A 38 -14.20 22.01 -9.76
CA VAL A 38 -13.65 21.53 -11.03
C VAL A 38 -12.19 21.96 -11.10
N ALA A 39 -11.29 21.01 -11.38
CA ALA A 39 -9.87 21.27 -11.56
C ALA A 39 -9.65 22.43 -12.56
N ALA A 40 -8.81 23.39 -12.17
CA ALA A 40 -8.51 24.57 -12.97
C ALA A 40 -7.00 24.79 -13.04
N ARG A 41 -6.52 25.47 -14.08
CA ARG A 41 -5.10 25.79 -14.21
C ARG A 41 -4.66 26.74 -13.08
N PRO A 42 -3.68 26.36 -12.23
CA PRO A 42 -3.22 27.23 -11.15
C PRO A 42 -2.73 28.57 -11.67
N GLY A 43 -3.12 29.66 -11.01
CA GLY A 43 -2.75 31.02 -11.42
C GLY A 43 -3.50 31.58 -12.62
N GLU A 44 -4.45 30.86 -13.22
CA GLU A 44 -5.17 31.33 -14.42
C GLU A 44 -6.67 31.58 -14.18
N LEU A 45 -7.13 32.76 -14.59
CA LEU A 45 -8.53 33.16 -14.56
C LEU A 45 -9.03 33.51 -15.97
N ILE A 46 -10.32 33.35 -16.20
CA ILE A 46 -11.03 33.91 -17.35
C ILE A 46 -11.91 35.05 -16.84
N VAL A 47 -11.68 36.25 -17.38
CA VAL A 47 -12.40 37.47 -17.00
C VAL A 47 -13.11 38.08 -18.21
N LYS A 48 -14.37 38.49 -18.06
CA LYS A 48 -15.11 39.21 -19.11
C LYS A 48 -15.55 40.59 -18.59
N PRO A 49 -14.92 41.69 -19.01
CA PRO A 49 -15.32 43.04 -18.58
C PRO A 49 -16.71 43.42 -19.10
N ARG A 50 -17.58 44.02 -18.26
CA ARG A 50 -18.96 44.38 -18.65
C ARG A 50 -19.04 45.44 -19.76
N ALA A 51 -18.10 46.40 -19.74
CA ALA A 51 -18.12 47.55 -20.64
C ALA A 51 -17.40 47.28 -21.98
N ALA A 52 -16.74 46.14 -22.13
CA ALA A 52 -15.90 45.87 -23.29
C ALA A 52 -16.71 45.24 -24.43
N ARG A 53 -16.97 46.01 -25.49
CA ARG A 53 -17.67 45.55 -26.72
C ARG A 53 -16.72 45.20 -27.87
N SER A 54 -15.41 45.28 -27.66
CA SER A 54 -14.39 44.97 -28.66
C SER A 54 -13.15 44.40 -27.99
N ARG A 55 -12.34 43.65 -28.76
CA ARG A 55 -11.06 43.07 -28.30
C ARG A 55 -10.14 44.12 -27.67
N LYS A 56 -10.06 45.32 -28.27
CA LYS A 56 -9.27 46.45 -27.77
C LYS A 56 -9.77 46.95 -26.41
N ALA A 57 -11.08 47.02 -26.22
CA ALA A 57 -11.68 47.44 -24.95
C ALA A 57 -11.48 46.41 -23.83
N VAL A 58 -11.44 45.11 -24.16
CA VAL A 58 -11.13 44.04 -23.19
C VAL A 58 -9.69 44.19 -22.68
N LEU A 59 -8.73 44.39 -23.59
CA LEU A 59 -7.32 44.59 -23.24
C LEU A 59 -7.14 45.81 -22.32
N GLN A 60 -7.68 46.96 -22.72
CA GLN A 60 -7.60 48.19 -21.93
C GLN A 60 -8.25 48.09 -20.55
N ALA A 61 -9.32 47.30 -20.41
CA ALA A 61 -9.99 47.11 -19.12
C ALA A 61 -9.17 46.23 -18.17
N VAL A 62 -8.47 45.22 -18.70
CA VAL A 62 -7.66 44.29 -17.91
C VAL A 62 -6.26 44.83 -17.63
N GLU A 63 -5.66 45.61 -18.53
CA GLU A 63 -4.36 46.28 -18.31
C GLU A 63 -4.36 47.27 -17.13
N ARG A 64 -5.55 47.73 -16.71
CA ARG A 64 -5.72 48.58 -15.52
C ARG A 64 -5.61 47.82 -14.21
N GLU A 65 -5.58 46.48 -14.24
CA GLU A 65 -5.38 45.64 -13.06
C GLU A 65 -3.90 45.26 -12.90
N PRO A 66 -3.17 45.85 -11.94
CA PRO A 66 -1.72 45.68 -11.85
C PRO A 66 -1.28 44.24 -11.55
N ARG A 67 -2.17 43.45 -10.92
CA ARG A 67 -1.95 42.06 -10.49
C ARG A 67 -2.26 41.00 -11.54
N LEU A 68 -2.68 41.44 -12.74
CA LEU A 68 -3.07 40.55 -13.84
C LEU A 68 -2.11 40.71 -15.01
N ARG A 69 -1.77 39.59 -15.63
CA ARG A 69 -1.04 39.55 -16.90
C ARG A 69 -1.92 38.88 -17.94
N ILE A 70 -2.24 39.60 -19.01
CA ILE A 70 -3.06 39.06 -20.09
C ILE A 70 -2.24 38.03 -20.86
N GLN A 71 -2.73 36.79 -20.95
CA GLN A 71 -2.14 35.79 -21.82
C GLN A 71 -2.73 35.87 -23.23
N ARG A 72 -4.05 35.87 -23.33
CA ARG A 72 -4.78 35.93 -24.61
C ARG A 72 -6.22 36.36 -24.42
N THR A 73 -6.81 36.89 -25.49
CA THR A 73 -8.25 37.18 -25.58
C THR A 73 -9.01 36.00 -26.18
N LEU A 74 -10.24 35.77 -25.72
CA LEU A 74 -11.13 34.73 -26.22
C LEU A 74 -12.14 35.31 -27.23
N PRO A 75 -12.61 34.52 -28.21
CA PRO A 75 -13.64 34.95 -29.17
C PRO A 75 -14.95 35.42 -28.52
N THR A 76 -15.22 34.98 -27.29
CA THR A 76 -16.39 35.36 -26.48
C THR A 76 -16.33 36.78 -25.90
N GLY A 77 -15.26 37.54 -26.16
CA GLY A 77 -15.03 38.86 -25.56
C GLY A 77 -14.46 38.82 -24.14
N ALA A 78 -13.98 37.66 -23.69
CA ALA A 78 -13.26 37.50 -22.43
C ALA A 78 -11.74 37.50 -22.64
N ALA A 79 -10.97 37.53 -21.55
CA ALA A 79 -9.52 37.36 -21.55
C ALA A 79 -9.11 36.25 -20.58
N VAL A 80 -8.12 35.45 -20.97
CA VAL A 80 -7.37 34.58 -20.07
C VAL A 80 -6.25 35.42 -19.47
N VAL A 81 -6.22 35.47 -18.14
CA VAL A 81 -5.27 36.25 -17.36
C VAL A 81 -4.53 35.35 -16.39
N ARG A 82 -3.25 35.64 -16.18
CA ARG A 82 -2.43 35.04 -15.12
C ARG A 82 -2.37 35.98 -13.93
N VAL A 83 -2.55 35.42 -12.74
CA VAL A 83 -2.34 36.10 -11.46
C VAL A 83 -0.85 35.99 -11.11
N ASP A 84 -0.24 37.10 -10.68
CA ASP A 84 1.19 37.15 -10.39
C ASP A 84 1.62 36.16 -9.28
N ASP A 85 0.73 35.87 -8.34
CA ASP A 85 0.88 34.85 -7.31
C ASP A 85 -0.22 33.78 -7.46
N PRO A 86 0.10 32.59 -7.99
CA PRO A 86 -0.84 31.49 -8.15
C PRO A 86 -1.52 31.04 -6.85
N ALA A 87 -0.85 31.16 -5.69
CA ALA A 87 -1.43 30.76 -4.40
C ALA A 87 -2.63 31.65 -4.00
N ARG A 88 -2.71 32.87 -4.55
CA ARG A 88 -3.76 33.85 -4.26
C ARG A 88 -4.85 33.92 -5.32
N THR A 89 -4.90 32.95 -6.23
CA THR A 89 -5.84 32.93 -7.37
C THR A 89 -7.30 33.08 -6.93
N ALA A 90 -7.71 32.39 -5.85
CA ALA A 90 -9.08 32.44 -5.34
C ALA A 90 -9.43 33.82 -4.75
N GLU A 91 -8.52 34.40 -3.95
CA GLU A 91 -8.68 35.73 -3.37
C GLU A 91 -8.81 36.81 -4.45
N VAL A 92 -7.94 36.75 -5.47
CA VAL A 92 -7.98 37.67 -6.61
C VAL A 92 -9.26 37.51 -7.42
N ALA A 93 -9.71 36.27 -7.67
CA ALA A 93 -10.96 36.02 -8.37
C ALA A 93 -12.15 36.64 -7.63
N GLU A 94 -12.24 36.50 -6.31
CA GLU A 94 -13.30 37.13 -5.53
C GLU A 94 -13.25 38.65 -5.54
N ALA A 95 -12.06 39.25 -5.39
CA ALA A 95 -11.90 40.70 -5.44
C ALA A 95 -12.38 41.27 -6.78
N LEU A 96 -12.06 40.60 -7.89
CA LEU A 96 -12.52 40.98 -9.23
C LEU A 96 -14.04 40.82 -9.37
N ARG A 97 -14.65 39.77 -8.82
CA ARG A 97 -16.12 39.60 -8.81
C ARG A 97 -16.81 40.73 -8.04
N ARG A 98 -16.29 41.05 -6.85
CA ARG A 98 -16.83 42.11 -5.98
C ARG A 98 -16.69 43.51 -6.58
N SER A 99 -15.76 43.71 -7.50
CA SER A 99 -15.54 45.02 -8.15
C SER A 99 -16.71 45.49 -9.04
N GLY A 100 -17.62 44.60 -9.45
CA GLY A 100 -18.73 44.91 -10.36
C GLY A 100 -18.33 45.19 -11.81
N ARG A 101 -17.04 45.31 -12.12
CA ARG A 101 -16.50 45.66 -13.45
C ARG A 101 -16.56 44.51 -14.47
N TYR A 102 -16.72 43.28 -13.99
CA TYR A 102 -16.73 42.07 -14.81
C TYR A 102 -18.13 41.44 -14.83
N GLU A 103 -18.53 40.99 -16.02
CA GLU A 103 -19.74 40.20 -16.25
C GLU A 103 -19.61 38.86 -15.55
N TYR A 104 -18.43 38.23 -15.71
CA TYR A 104 -18.01 37.08 -14.93
C TYR A 104 -16.49 37.04 -14.74
N VAL A 105 -16.09 36.36 -13.67
CA VAL A 105 -14.72 35.96 -13.36
C VAL A 105 -14.80 34.51 -12.93
N GLN A 106 -14.05 33.64 -13.61
CA GLN A 106 -14.02 32.22 -13.29
C GLN A 106 -12.60 31.67 -13.38
N PRO A 107 -12.30 30.55 -12.71
CA PRO A 107 -11.09 29.78 -13.00
C PRO A 107 -11.02 29.35 -14.47
N ASN A 108 -9.81 29.20 -14.99
CA ASN A 108 -9.58 28.51 -16.27
C ASN A 108 -9.71 27.00 -16.05
N TYR A 109 -10.95 26.49 -16.13
CA TYR A 109 -11.25 25.07 -15.91
C TYR A 109 -10.51 24.17 -16.91
N VAL A 110 -10.02 23.04 -16.41
CA VAL A 110 -9.44 21.97 -17.22
C VAL A 110 -10.55 20.99 -17.55
N TYR A 111 -10.87 20.85 -18.84
CA TYR A 111 -11.75 19.80 -19.32
C TYR A 111 -10.90 18.58 -19.72
N ARG A 112 -11.26 17.41 -19.18
CA ARG A 112 -10.75 16.11 -19.61
C ARG A 112 -11.91 15.33 -20.24
N LEU A 113 -11.63 14.52 -21.26
CA LEU A 113 -12.58 13.51 -21.70
C LEU A 113 -12.71 12.51 -20.55
N ALA A 114 -13.92 12.30 -20.02
CA ALA A 114 -14.14 11.33 -18.95
C ALA A 114 -13.84 9.93 -19.51
N VAL A 115 -12.77 9.30 -19.01
CA VAL A 115 -12.40 7.93 -19.39
C VAL A 115 -13.18 6.98 -18.48
N GLN A 116 -14.44 6.73 -18.84
CA GLN A 116 -15.22 5.64 -18.25
C GLN A 116 -14.89 4.34 -18.99
N PRO A 117 -14.83 3.19 -18.28
CA PRO A 117 -14.67 1.91 -18.95
C PRO A 117 -15.85 1.62 -19.89
N GLY A 118 -15.58 0.94 -21.01
CA GLY A 118 -16.59 0.40 -21.92
C GLY A 118 -17.23 -0.91 -21.44
N ASP A 119 -16.98 -1.32 -20.20
CA ASP A 119 -17.46 -2.57 -19.61
C ASP A 119 -19.01 -2.57 -19.52
N PRO A 120 -19.72 -3.59 -20.08
CA PRO A 120 -21.17 -3.55 -20.28
C PRO A 120 -22.02 -3.34 -19.02
N LEU A 121 -21.50 -3.74 -17.85
CA LEU A 121 -22.22 -3.63 -16.57
C LEU A 121 -21.74 -2.45 -15.72
N PHE A 122 -20.77 -1.64 -16.18
CA PHE A 122 -20.24 -0.51 -15.41
C PHE A 122 -21.34 0.49 -15.01
N GLY A 123 -22.32 0.73 -15.88
CA GLY A 123 -23.48 1.59 -15.58
C GLY A 123 -24.29 1.13 -14.35
N GLN A 124 -24.16 -0.14 -13.94
CA GLN A 124 -24.85 -0.70 -12.76
C GLN A 124 -24.00 -0.63 -11.48
N GLN A 125 -22.71 -0.25 -11.56
CA GLN A 125 -21.81 -0.11 -10.43
C GLN A 125 -21.88 1.29 -9.81
N TRP A 126 -23.03 1.60 -9.20
CA TRP A 126 -23.27 2.90 -8.55
C TRP A 126 -22.18 3.26 -7.53
N GLY A 127 -21.59 2.27 -6.85
CA GLY A 127 -20.53 2.49 -5.85
C GLY A 127 -19.29 3.16 -6.43
N LEU A 128 -18.96 2.87 -7.70
CA LEU A 128 -17.82 3.48 -8.41
C LEU A 128 -18.18 4.82 -9.02
N HIS A 129 -19.39 4.92 -9.59
CA HIS A 129 -19.91 6.13 -10.23
C HIS A 129 -21.44 6.20 -10.16
N ASN A 130 -21.96 7.14 -9.38
CA ASN A 130 -23.38 7.32 -9.16
C ASN A 130 -23.85 8.61 -9.85
N GLU A 131 -24.56 8.45 -10.96
CA GLU A 131 -25.19 9.54 -11.71
C GLU A 131 -26.70 9.65 -11.38
N GLY A 132 -27.17 8.90 -10.38
CA GLY A 132 -28.58 8.76 -10.05
C GLY A 132 -29.31 7.72 -10.91
N GLN A 133 -28.56 6.78 -11.50
CA GLN A 133 -29.11 5.63 -12.21
C GLN A 133 -29.94 4.74 -11.28
N ALA A 134 -30.85 3.95 -11.86
CA ALA A 134 -31.62 2.96 -11.11
C ALA A 134 -30.91 1.60 -11.16
N VAL A 135 -30.59 1.03 -10.00
CA VAL A 135 -30.02 -0.31 -9.85
C VAL A 135 -31.01 -1.16 -9.06
N LEU A 136 -31.47 -2.27 -9.64
CA LEU A 136 -32.57 -3.09 -9.08
C LEU A 136 -33.80 -2.26 -8.66
N GLY A 137 -34.18 -1.28 -9.48
CA GLY A 137 -35.32 -0.38 -9.21
C GLY A 137 -35.06 0.68 -8.13
N ARG A 138 -33.88 0.70 -7.50
CA ARG A 138 -33.48 1.71 -6.51
C ARG A 138 -32.71 2.83 -7.21
N ARG A 139 -33.27 4.03 -7.23
CA ARG A 139 -32.58 5.22 -7.77
C ARG A 139 -31.44 5.62 -6.85
N GLY A 140 -30.27 5.95 -7.38
CA GLY A 140 -29.16 6.54 -6.63
C GLY A 140 -29.31 8.05 -6.42
N ARG A 141 -28.50 8.61 -5.52
CA ARG A 141 -28.27 10.05 -5.38
C ARG A 141 -26.96 10.41 -6.08
N PRO A 142 -26.97 11.27 -7.11
CA PRO A 142 -25.75 11.62 -7.84
C PRO A 142 -24.63 12.08 -6.91
N GLY A 143 -23.42 11.57 -7.14
CA GLY A 143 -22.23 11.85 -6.33
C GLY A 143 -22.20 11.17 -4.96
N VAL A 144 -23.07 10.20 -4.67
CA VAL A 144 -22.88 9.25 -3.56
C VAL A 144 -22.21 7.99 -4.12
N ASP A 145 -20.89 8.03 -4.20
CA ASP A 145 -20.00 7.00 -4.76
C ASP A 145 -18.59 7.19 -4.18
N ILE A 146 -17.60 6.43 -4.64
CA ILE A 146 -16.19 6.69 -4.29
C ILE A 146 -15.46 7.59 -5.29
N GLY A 147 -16.12 8.04 -6.37
CA GLY A 147 -15.50 8.87 -7.40
C GLY A 147 -14.35 8.18 -8.17
N ALA A 148 -14.46 6.87 -8.43
CA ALA A 148 -13.40 6.09 -9.07
C ALA A 148 -12.92 6.65 -10.43
N PRO A 149 -13.79 7.14 -11.35
CA PRO A 149 -13.35 7.71 -12.62
C PRO A 149 -12.34 8.86 -12.49
N ALA A 150 -12.48 9.70 -11.46
CA ALA A 150 -11.54 10.80 -11.23
C ALA A 150 -10.15 10.31 -10.77
N ALA A 151 -10.09 9.12 -10.17
CA ALA A 151 -8.84 8.48 -9.77
C ALA A 151 -8.14 7.83 -10.98
N TRP A 152 -8.91 7.18 -11.85
CA TRP A 152 -8.39 6.48 -13.05
C TRP A 152 -7.75 7.41 -14.08
N ASP A 153 -8.12 8.69 -14.07
CA ASP A 153 -7.41 9.76 -14.79
C ASP A 153 -5.95 9.97 -14.31
N VAL A 154 -5.61 9.51 -13.10
CA VAL A 154 -4.29 9.64 -12.47
C VAL A 154 -3.58 8.30 -12.40
N THR A 155 -4.23 7.28 -11.86
CA THR A 155 -3.71 5.92 -11.75
C THR A 155 -4.87 4.93 -11.71
N ARG A 156 -4.66 3.76 -12.30
CA ARG A 156 -5.58 2.62 -12.21
C ARG A 156 -5.05 1.53 -11.28
N GLY A 157 -4.02 1.83 -10.49
CA GLY A 157 -3.26 0.86 -9.72
C GLY A 157 -1.97 0.45 -10.43
N SER A 158 -1.13 -0.31 -9.75
CA SER A 158 0.14 -0.82 -10.23
C SER A 158 0.28 -2.29 -9.89
N ALA A 159 0.88 -3.07 -10.80
CA ALA A 159 1.16 -4.47 -10.55
C ALA A 159 2.13 -4.69 -9.38
N GLY A 160 2.89 -3.66 -8.99
CA GLY A 160 3.73 -3.66 -7.79
C GLY A 160 2.98 -3.46 -6.47
N VAL A 161 1.66 -3.28 -6.49
CA VAL A 161 0.81 -3.25 -5.29
C VAL A 161 0.06 -4.56 -5.20
N VAL A 162 0.52 -5.42 -4.28
CA VAL A 162 -0.10 -6.70 -3.99
C VAL A 162 -1.12 -6.52 -2.87
N VAL A 163 -2.34 -7.01 -3.10
CA VAL A 163 -3.47 -7.00 -2.18
C VAL A 163 -3.80 -8.44 -1.82
N ALA A 164 -3.65 -8.81 -0.56
CA ALA A 164 -4.07 -10.10 -0.05
C ALA A 164 -5.58 -10.08 0.22
N VAL A 165 -6.30 -11.04 -0.35
CA VAL A 165 -7.72 -11.29 -0.06
C VAL A 165 -7.78 -12.53 0.82
N ILE A 166 -7.90 -12.31 2.14
CA ILE A 166 -8.07 -13.39 3.13
C ILE A 166 -9.57 -13.67 3.25
N ASP A 167 -10.04 -14.70 2.55
CA ASP A 167 -11.48 -14.94 2.37
C ASP A 167 -11.78 -16.43 2.04
N THR A 168 -12.89 -16.73 1.37
CA THR A 168 -13.30 -18.08 0.98
C THR A 168 -12.47 -18.68 -0.14
N GLY A 169 -11.66 -17.90 -0.87
CA GLY A 169 -11.09 -18.31 -2.16
C GLY A 169 -11.65 -17.47 -3.31
N VAL A 170 -11.02 -17.56 -4.48
CA VAL A 170 -11.31 -16.69 -5.64
C VAL A 170 -11.21 -17.48 -6.95
N ASP A 171 -12.30 -17.49 -7.73
CA ASP A 171 -12.28 -18.07 -9.08
C ASP A 171 -11.47 -17.19 -10.06
N LEU A 172 -10.16 -17.35 -10.07
CA LEU A 172 -9.23 -16.62 -10.95
C LEU A 172 -9.42 -16.96 -12.44
N ARG A 173 -10.23 -17.96 -12.78
CA ARG A 173 -10.61 -18.28 -14.17
C ARG A 173 -11.72 -17.36 -14.68
N HIS A 174 -12.31 -16.53 -13.81
CA HIS A 174 -13.28 -15.53 -14.20
C HIS A 174 -12.65 -14.58 -15.24
N PRO A 175 -13.27 -14.36 -16.43
CA PRO A 175 -12.67 -13.57 -17.50
C PRO A 175 -12.34 -12.13 -17.08
N ASP A 176 -13.17 -11.59 -16.18
CA ASP A 176 -13.02 -10.25 -15.64
C ASP A 176 -11.96 -10.13 -14.54
N LEU A 177 -11.41 -11.24 -14.05
CA LEU A 177 -10.27 -11.29 -13.13
C LEU A 177 -8.97 -11.71 -13.82
N ALA A 178 -8.99 -11.96 -15.13
CA ALA A 178 -7.84 -12.43 -15.87
C ALA A 178 -6.67 -11.42 -15.80
N GLY A 179 -5.54 -11.84 -15.24
CA GLY A 179 -4.37 -10.98 -15.04
C GLY A 179 -4.43 -10.09 -13.80
N ALA A 180 -5.48 -10.21 -12.97
CA ALA A 180 -5.52 -9.61 -11.64
C ALA A 180 -4.76 -10.45 -10.61
N ALA A 181 -4.53 -11.74 -10.85
CA ALA A 181 -3.80 -12.62 -9.93
C ALA A 181 -2.36 -12.15 -9.68
N TRP A 182 -1.95 -12.12 -8.42
CA TRP A 182 -0.54 -12.14 -8.03
C TRP A 182 0.08 -13.47 -8.45
N VAL A 183 1.38 -13.47 -8.73
CA VAL A 183 2.11 -14.66 -9.21
C VAL A 183 3.34 -14.85 -8.34
N ASN A 184 3.44 -15.99 -7.67
CA ASN A 184 4.70 -16.49 -7.14
C ASN A 184 5.57 -16.95 -8.33
N GLU A 185 6.51 -16.11 -8.74
CA GLU A 185 7.35 -16.36 -9.92
C GLU A 185 8.30 -17.55 -9.74
N ALA A 186 8.60 -17.94 -8.49
CA ALA A 186 9.41 -19.11 -8.19
C ALA A 186 8.63 -20.38 -8.52
N GLU A 187 7.43 -20.54 -7.94
CA GLU A 187 6.54 -21.68 -8.23
C GLU A 187 6.05 -21.71 -9.67
N ALA A 188 5.67 -20.56 -10.25
CA ALA A 188 5.15 -20.51 -11.62
C ALA A 188 6.18 -21.00 -12.67
N LYS A 189 7.48 -20.93 -12.36
CA LYS A 189 8.59 -21.43 -13.19
C LYS A 189 9.21 -22.70 -12.62
N GLY A 190 8.68 -23.16 -11.50
CA GLY A 190 9.12 -24.31 -10.73
C GLY A 190 8.66 -25.64 -11.30
N ARG A 191 8.75 -26.66 -10.47
CA ARG A 191 8.39 -28.04 -10.76
C ARG A 191 7.14 -28.39 -9.97
N ALA A 192 6.11 -28.85 -10.69
CA ALA A 192 4.86 -29.30 -10.08
C ALA A 192 5.11 -30.28 -8.92
N GLY A 193 4.47 -30.00 -7.78
CA GLY A 193 4.57 -30.78 -6.54
C GLY A 193 5.83 -30.51 -5.71
N VAL A 194 6.56 -29.44 -6.01
CA VAL A 194 7.75 -29.02 -5.26
C VAL A 194 7.55 -27.59 -4.77
N ASP A 195 7.93 -27.33 -3.53
CA ASP A 195 8.10 -25.98 -2.98
C ASP A 195 9.48 -25.47 -3.43
N ASP A 196 9.52 -24.70 -4.52
CA ASP A 196 10.75 -24.25 -5.18
C ASP A 196 11.33 -22.95 -4.59
N ASP A 197 10.55 -22.16 -3.85
CA ASP A 197 11.07 -21.05 -3.03
C ASP A 197 11.35 -21.43 -1.56
N GLY A 198 11.06 -22.67 -1.16
CA GLY A 198 11.34 -23.19 0.17
C GLY A 198 10.52 -22.50 1.26
N ASN A 199 9.37 -21.93 0.88
CA ASN A 199 8.55 -21.11 1.74
C ASN A 199 7.59 -21.96 2.61
N GLY A 200 7.55 -23.27 2.41
CA GLY A 200 6.70 -24.23 3.11
C GLY A 200 5.35 -24.52 2.43
N TYR A 201 5.06 -23.89 1.29
CA TYR A 201 3.79 -24.02 0.58
C TYR A 201 4.03 -24.44 -0.88
N VAL A 202 3.78 -25.72 -1.15
CA VAL A 202 3.98 -26.31 -2.49
C VAL A 202 3.02 -25.73 -3.52
N ASP A 203 3.54 -25.33 -4.69
CA ASP A 203 2.79 -24.84 -5.85
C ASP A 203 1.88 -23.62 -5.56
N ASP A 204 2.23 -22.75 -4.60
CA ASP A 204 1.45 -21.58 -4.17
C ASP A 204 1.45 -20.39 -5.17
N VAL A 205 1.28 -20.71 -6.46
CA VAL A 205 1.44 -19.82 -7.62
C VAL A 205 0.62 -18.53 -7.51
N HIS A 206 -0.59 -18.57 -6.94
CA HIS A 206 -1.48 -17.39 -6.83
C HIS A 206 -1.86 -17.06 -5.39
N GLY A 207 -1.14 -17.64 -4.43
CA GLY A 207 -1.51 -17.73 -3.02
C GLY A 207 -1.80 -19.18 -2.63
N TYR A 208 -2.45 -19.38 -1.50
CA TYR A 208 -2.55 -20.69 -0.87
C TYR A 208 -3.88 -20.88 -0.15
N ASP A 209 -4.35 -22.13 -0.09
CA ASP A 209 -5.48 -22.54 0.73
C ASP A 209 -5.01 -23.08 2.08
N PHE A 210 -5.16 -22.24 3.11
CA PHE A 210 -4.84 -22.59 4.49
C PHE A 210 -5.91 -23.44 5.15
N TYR A 211 -7.11 -23.50 4.60
CA TYR A 211 -8.19 -24.34 5.11
C TYR A 211 -7.97 -25.80 4.71
N HIS A 212 -7.78 -26.09 3.41
CA HIS A 212 -7.53 -27.46 2.92
C HIS A 212 -6.05 -27.86 2.92
N ARG A 213 -5.13 -26.89 3.10
CA ARG A 213 -3.68 -27.09 3.12
C ARG A 213 -3.13 -27.54 1.75
N ASP A 214 -3.55 -26.84 0.70
CA ASP A 214 -3.05 -27.04 -0.66
C ASP A 214 -3.02 -25.73 -1.48
N SER A 215 -2.62 -25.83 -2.76
CA SER A 215 -2.50 -24.68 -3.68
C SER A 215 -3.78 -24.34 -4.45
N THR A 216 -4.90 -25.01 -4.14
CA THR A 216 -6.19 -24.79 -4.80
C THR A 216 -6.87 -23.56 -4.19
N VAL A 217 -6.62 -22.39 -4.77
CA VAL A 217 -7.18 -21.13 -4.25
C VAL A 217 -8.69 -20.92 -4.53
N PHE A 218 -9.37 -21.95 -5.05
CA PHE A 218 -10.80 -21.94 -5.37
C PHE A 218 -11.40 -23.33 -5.42
N ASP A 219 -12.38 -23.59 -4.55
CA ASP A 219 -13.12 -24.83 -4.45
C ASP A 219 -14.63 -24.55 -4.60
N PRO A 220 -15.25 -24.90 -5.74
CA PRO A 220 -16.67 -24.63 -5.97
C PRO A 220 -17.58 -25.34 -4.98
N GLU A 221 -17.15 -26.47 -4.41
CA GLU A 221 -17.88 -27.26 -3.41
C GLU A 221 -18.02 -26.53 -2.07
N ASP A 222 -17.09 -25.64 -1.76
CA ASP A 222 -17.07 -24.83 -0.54
C ASP A 222 -17.93 -23.56 -0.64
N GLY A 223 -18.39 -23.23 -1.85
CA GLY A 223 -19.19 -22.03 -2.10
C GLY A 223 -18.39 -20.74 -2.06
N ASP A 224 -17.21 -20.71 -2.70
CA ASP A 224 -16.24 -19.60 -2.77
C ASP A 224 -16.73 -18.35 -3.58
N GLU A 225 -18.03 -18.08 -3.51
CA GLU A 225 -18.71 -16.96 -4.15
C GLU A 225 -18.28 -15.62 -3.53
N HIS A 226 -18.07 -15.59 -2.20
CA HIS A 226 -17.83 -14.37 -1.45
C HIS A 226 -16.47 -13.73 -1.77
N GLY A 227 -15.37 -14.49 -1.70
CA GLY A 227 -14.04 -13.99 -2.04
C GLY A 227 -13.92 -13.57 -3.50
N THR A 228 -14.56 -14.29 -4.42
CA THR A 228 -14.64 -13.90 -5.85
C THR A 228 -15.36 -12.56 -6.04
N HIS A 229 -16.43 -12.29 -5.27
CA HIS A 229 -17.14 -11.00 -5.29
C HIS A 229 -16.27 -9.85 -4.78
N VAL A 230 -15.58 -10.08 -3.67
CA VAL A 230 -14.62 -9.15 -3.08
C VAL A 230 -13.49 -8.82 -4.06
N ALA A 231 -12.90 -9.83 -4.69
CA ALA A 231 -11.81 -9.66 -5.66
C ALA A 231 -12.23 -8.81 -6.86
N GLY A 232 -13.45 -8.99 -7.38
CA GLY A 232 -13.97 -8.18 -8.48
C GLY A 232 -14.14 -6.70 -8.13
N ILE A 233 -14.60 -6.39 -6.91
CA ILE A 233 -14.72 -5.00 -6.45
C ILE A 233 -13.33 -4.34 -6.41
N ILE A 234 -12.31 -5.08 -5.97
CA ILE A 234 -10.95 -4.56 -5.86
C ILE A 234 -10.32 -4.39 -7.26
N ALA A 235 -10.32 -5.44 -8.08
CA ALA A 235 -9.43 -5.54 -9.23
C ALA A 235 -10.03 -6.23 -10.48
N ALA A 236 -11.36 -6.25 -10.65
CA ALA A 236 -11.92 -6.59 -11.95
C ALA A 236 -11.30 -5.70 -13.04
N ARG A 237 -11.02 -6.29 -14.20
CA ARG A 237 -10.31 -5.64 -15.29
C ARG A 237 -11.06 -4.40 -15.75
N TRP A 238 -10.30 -3.45 -16.27
CA TRP A 238 -10.86 -2.20 -16.76
C TRP A 238 -10.83 -2.20 -18.27
N ASP A 239 -11.99 -1.89 -18.88
CA ASP A 239 -12.17 -1.68 -20.31
C ASP A 239 -11.74 -2.90 -21.15
N ASN A 240 -12.08 -4.11 -20.68
CA ASN A 240 -11.88 -5.35 -21.41
C ASN A 240 -13.12 -5.71 -22.27
N GLY A 241 -14.22 -4.96 -22.11
CA GLY A 241 -15.48 -5.20 -22.83
C GLY A 241 -16.28 -6.37 -22.26
N GLU A 242 -15.95 -6.80 -21.05
CA GLU A 242 -16.66 -7.81 -20.26
C GLU A 242 -17.22 -7.14 -19.00
N GLY A 243 -18.31 -7.68 -18.45
CA GLY A 243 -18.62 -7.49 -17.04
C GLY A 243 -18.55 -6.07 -16.46
N VAL A 244 -17.78 -5.97 -15.38
CA VAL A 244 -17.67 -4.86 -14.45
C VAL A 244 -16.23 -4.32 -14.43
N ALA A 245 -15.98 -3.23 -13.71
CA ALA A 245 -14.64 -2.75 -13.44
C ALA A 245 -14.33 -2.79 -11.93
N GLY A 246 -13.09 -3.08 -11.56
CA GLY A 246 -12.60 -2.97 -10.19
C GLY A 246 -12.15 -1.55 -9.87
N VAL A 247 -12.03 -1.23 -8.58
CA VAL A 247 -11.54 0.08 -8.12
C VAL A 247 -10.08 0.30 -8.52
N ALA A 248 -9.24 -0.72 -8.38
CA ALA A 248 -7.80 -0.73 -8.67
C ALA A 248 -7.45 -1.89 -9.62
N PRO A 249 -7.89 -1.84 -10.89
CA PRO A 249 -7.70 -2.93 -11.88
C PRO A 249 -6.23 -3.24 -12.19
N GLY A 250 -5.31 -2.34 -11.85
CA GLY A 250 -3.86 -2.54 -12.00
C GLY A 250 -3.21 -3.27 -10.83
N ALA A 251 -3.88 -3.42 -9.69
CA ALA A 251 -3.34 -4.15 -8.53
C ALA A 251 -3.25 -5.65 -8.79
N ARG A 252 -2.56 -6.38 -7.90
CA ARG A 252 -2.46 -7.84 -7.96
C ARG A 252 -3.09 -8.47 -6.72
N ILE A 253 -3.97 -9.44 -6.92
CA ILE A 253 -4.71 -10.16 -5.88
C ILE A 253 -3.94 -11.42 -5.52
N MET A 254 -3.46 -11.49 -4.29
CA MET A 254 -2.97 -12.71 -3.66
C MET A 254 -4.14 -13.37 -2.94
N VAL A 255 -4.47 -14.60 -3.32
CA VAL A 255 -5.66 -15.30 -2.81
C VAL A 255 -5.27 -16.15 -1.63
N LEU A 256 -5.82 -15.85 -0.45
CA LEU A 256 -5.54 -16.58 0.78
C LEU A 256 -6.84 -17.14 1.31
N LYS A 257 -7.09 -18.41 1.01
CA LYS A 257 -8.32 -19.08 1.42
C LYS A 257 -8.16 -19.57 2.86
N VAL A 258 -9.04 -19.09 3.73
CA VAL A 258 -9.07 -19.46 5.17
C VAL A 258 -10.47 -19.89 5.62
N PHE A 259 -11.42 -19.94 4.68
CA PHE A 259 -12.79 -20.39 4.91
C PHE A 259 -13.20 -21.44 3.89
N ALA A 260 -13.93 -22.44 4.37
CA ALA A 260 -14.85 -23.25 3.56
C ALA A 260 -16.28 -23.00 4.06
N GLY A 261 -17.16 -22.57 3.16
CA GLY A 261 -18.47 -22.06 3.53
C GLY A 261 -18.37 -20.88 4.51
N ASP A 262 -18.97 -21.02 5.69
CA ASP A 262 -18.95 -20.01 6.76
C ASP A 262 -17.97 -20.33 7.91
N THR A 263 -17.13 -21.35 7.74
CA THR A 263 -16.22 -21.85 8.77
C THR A 263 -14.76 -21.59 8.43
N GLY A 264 -14.01 -21.08 9.42
CA GLY A 264 -12.57 -20.81 9.33
C GLY A 264 -11.97 -20.68 10.73
N THR A 265 -10.64 -20.69 10.83
CA THR A 265 -9.96 -20.64 12.14
C THR A 265 -9.01 -19.45 12.28
N SER A 266 -8.77 -19.04 13.52
CA SER A 266 -7.79 -18.00 13.86
C SER A 266 -6.37 -18.39 13.46
N ALA A 267 -6.04 -19.68 13.53
CA ALA A 267 -4.70 -20.17 13.18
C ALA A 267 -4.45 -19.98 11.68
N ASP A 268 -5.41 -20.39 10.83
CA ASP A 268 -5.31 -20.22 9.38
C ASP A 268 -5.24 -18.73 8.99
N ALA A 269 -6.03 -17.88 9.65
CA ALA A 269 -5.98 -16.44 9.41
C ALA A 269 -4.64 -15.80 9.83
N VAL A 270 -4.08 -16.19 10.99
CA VAL A 270 -2.77 -15.69 11.45
C VAL A 270 -1.65 -16.15 10.52
N GLU A 271 -1.69 -17.40 10.07
CA GLU A 271 -0.73 -17.98 9.14
C GLU A 271 -0.81 -17.30 7.76
N ALA A 272 -2.02 -17.08 7.25
CA ALA A 272 -2.25 -16.34 6.02
C ALA A 272 -1.70 -14.89 6.09
N ILE A 273 -1.83 -14.21 7.24
CA ILE A 273 -1.24 -12.88 7.44
C ILE A 273 0.29 -12.94 7.38
N ALA A 274 0.90 -13.91 8.05
CA ALA A 274 2.35 -14.09 8.04
C ALA A 274 2.86 -14.41 6.61
N TYR A 275 2.14 -15.26 5.89
CA TYR A 275 2.40 -15.56 4.49
C TYR A 275 2.31 -14.29 3.62
N ALA A 276 1.22 -13.53 3.74
CA ALA A 276 1.00 -12.31 2.97
C ALA A 276 2.15 -11.31 3.17
N GLU A 277 2.58 -11.08 4.42
CA GLU A 277 3.72 -10.22 4.74
C GLU A 277 4.99 -10.72 4.07
N ARG A 278 5.30 -12.02 4.22
CA ARG A 278 6.51 -12.65 3.66
C ARG A 278 6.54 -12.54 2.13
N MET A 279 5.39 -12.70 1.48
CA MET A 279 5.26 -12.64 0.02
C MET A 279 5.08 -11.22 -0.52
N GLY A 280 5.19 -10.20 0.35
CA GLY A 280 5.23 -8.79 -0.04
C GLY A 280 3.87 -8.18 -0.36
N ALA A 281 2.78 -8.74 0.18
CA ALA A 281 1.50 -8.05 0.19
C ALA A 281 1.62 -6.72 0.94
N ARG A 282 0.86 -5.72 0.50
CA ARG A 282 0.88 -4.36 1.10
C ARG A 282 -0.42 -4.02 1.81
N ILE A 283 -1.51 -4.60 1.34
CA ILE A 283 -2.86 -4.33 1.83
C ILE A 283 -3.57 -5.68 1.97
N VAL A 284 -4.30 -5.86 3.06
CA VAL A 284 -5.11 -7.04 3.33
C VAL A 284 -6.58 -6.62 3.38
N ASN A 285 -7.43 -7.30 2.62
CA ASN A 285 -8.87 -7.19 2.74
C ASN A 285 -9.39 -8.30 3.67
N MET A 286 -10.11 -7.92 4.73
CA MET A 286 -10.77 -8.83 5.67
C MET A 286 -12.28 -8.55 5.68
N SER A 287 -13.00 -9.19 4.77
CA SER A 287 -14.45 -9.04 4.64
C SER A 287 -15.25 -9.96 5.58
N TRP A 288 -14.69 -10.23 6.77
CA TRP A 288 -15.20 -11.16 7.76
C TRP A 288 -14.93 -10.69 9.20
N GLY A 289 -15.58 -11.33 10.18
CA GLY A 289 -15.34 -11.00 11.58
C GLY A 289 -16.22 -11.74 12.60
N GLY A 290 -16.15 -11.33 13.85
CA GLY A 290 -16.93 -11.91 14.93
C GLY A 290 -16.88 -11.12 16.23
N PHE A 291 -17.71 -11.49 17.20
CA PHE A 291 -17.85 -10.78 18.48
C PHE A 291 -16.78 -11.11 19.52
N HIS A 292 -15.89 -12.06 19.24
CA HIS A 292 -14.89 -12.51 20.19
C HIS A 292 -13.57 -11.80 19.92
N HIS A 293 -12.99 -11.21 20.98
CA HIS A 293 -11.64 -10.67 20.91
C HIS A 293 -10.65 -11.82 20.75
N ASP A 294 -9.82 -11.76 19.70
CA ASP A 294 -8.83 -12.78 19.37
C ASP A 294 -7.43 -12.19 19.48
N GLN A 295 -6.73 -12.53 20.56
CA GLN A 295 -5.42 -11.96 20.84
C GLN A 295 -4.38 -12.36 19.78
N ALA A 296 -4.43 -13.59 19.26
CA ALA A 296 -3.46 -14.06 18.28
C ALA A 296 -3.63 -13.32 16.95
N LEU A 297 -4.87 -13.14 16.50
CA LEU A 297 -5.18 -12.35 15.31
C LEU A 297 -4.78 -10.88 15.49
N LYS A 298 -5.06 -10.29 16.66
CA LYS A 298 -4.64 -8.92 16.98
C LYS A 298 -3.12 -8.76 16.91
N ASP A 299 -2.38 -9.70 17.51
CA ASP A 299 -0.92 -9.66 17.54
C ASP A 299 -0.32 -9.79 16.12
N ALA A 300 -0.92 -10.62 15.26
CA ALA A 300 -0.51 -10.76 13.86
C ALA A 300 -0.72 -9.46 13.07
N ILE A 301 -1.90 -8.83 13.21
CA ILE A 301 -2.21 -7.54 12.57
C ILE A 301 -1.27 -6.45 13.09
N ALA A 302 -1.08 -6.36 14.40
CA ALA A 302 -0.28 -5.30 15.03
C ALA A 302 1.21 -5.33 14.67
N ARG A 303 1.76 -6.51 14.34
CA ARG A 303 3.18 -6.67 13.98
C ARG A 303 3.46 -6.51 12.49
N SER A 304 2.42 -6.52 11.66
CA SER A 304 2.55 -6.45 10.20
C SER A 304 2.72 -5.01 9.72
N HIS A 305 3.50 -4.84 8.64
CA HIS A 305 3.67 -3.55 7.97
C HIS A 305 2.57 -3.26 6.93
N MET A 306 1.66 -4.21 6.72
CA MET A 306 0.53 -4.09 5.80
C MET A 306 -0.59 -3.23 6.38
N LEU A 307 -1.40 -2.65 5.49
CA LEU A 307 -2.68 -2.04 5.85
C LEU A 307 -3.77 -3.12 5.87
N PHE A 308 -4.56 -3.19 6.94
CA PHE A 308 -5.70 -4.09 7.06
C PHE A 308 -7.00 -3.31 6.89
N VAL A 309 -7.89 -3.79 6.03
CA VAL A 309 -9.21 -3.19 5.80
C VAL A 309 -10.27 -4.19 6.24
N ALA A 310 -10.99 -3.88 7.31
CA ALA A 310 -11.90 -4.79 7.99
C ALA A 310 -13.36 -4.33 7.88
N ALA A 311 -14.25 -5.28 7.57
CA ALA A 311 -15.69 -5.06 7.54
C ALA A 311 -16.26 -4.85 8.97
N ALA A 312 -17.08 -3.81 9.18
CA ALA A 312 -17.59 -3.46 10.51
C ALA A 312 -18.61 -4.45 11.10
N GLY A 313 -19.23 -5.30 10.27
CA GLY A 313 -20.25 -6.28 10.66
C GLY A 313 -21.65 -5.96 10.14
N ASN A 314 -22.52 -6.98 10.05
CA ASN A 314 -23.83 -6.92 9.38
C ASN A 314 -25.02 -7.11 10.34
N ASN A 315 -24.91 -6.67 11.59
CA ASN A 315 -25.94 -6.90 12.62
C ASN A 315 -26.70 -5.65 13.06
N GLY A 316 -26.45 -4.48 12.45
CA GLY A 316 -27.05 -3.20 12.84
C GLY A 316 -26.67 -2.74 14.25
N GLN A 317 -25.48 -3.12 14.72
CA GLN A 317 -25.04 -2.92 16.11
C GLN A 317 -23.99 -1.80 16.24
N ASP A 318 -23.96 -1.19 17.43
CA ASP A 318 -22.94 -0.22 17.83
C ASP A 318 -21.69 -0.96 18.35
N ASN A 319 -20.61 -0.93 17.59
CA ASN A 319 -19.32 -1.52 17.90
C ASN A 319 -18.63 -0.83 19.09
N ASP A 320 -18.97 0.42 19.41
CA ASP A 320 -18.44 1.08 20.62
C ASP A 320 -19.03 0.44 21.89
N ALA A 321 -20.24 -0.11 21.81
CA ALA A 321 -20.92 -0.81 22.90
C ALA A 321 -20.67 -2.33 22.87
N ARG A 322 -20.63 -2.93 21.68
CA ARG A 322 -20.41 -4.35 21.46
C ARG A 322 -19.38 -4.57 20.34
N PRO A 323 -18.08 -4.65 20.68
CA PRO A 323 -17.03 -4.77 19.70
C PRO A 323 -17.21 -5.94 18.72
N TYR A 324 -16.86 -5.69 17.47
CA TYR A 324 -16.82 -6.65 16.36
C TYR A 324 -15.41 -6.67 15.78
N TYR A 325 -14.74 -7.82 15.84
CA TYR A 325 -13.34 -7.99 15.47
C TYR A 325 -13.19 -8.68 14.12
N PRO A 326 -12.17 -8.32 13.31
CA PRO A 326 -11.04 -7.45 13.66
C PRO A 326 -11.34 -5.94 13.63
N ALA A 327 -12.48 -5.51 13.09
CA ALA A 327 -12.80 -4.09 12.88
C ALA A 327 -12.68 -3.20 14.14
N SER A 328 -12.88 -3.74 15.34
CA SER A 328 -12.80 -2.99 16.60
C SER A 328 -11.42 -3.05 17.28
N TYR A 329 -10.38 -3.58 16.61
CA TYR A 329 -9.02 -3.46 17.13
C TYR A 329 -8.52 -2.01 16.96
N ASP A 330 -8.04 -1.43 18.06
CA ASP A 330 -7.39 -0.12 18.07
C ASP A 330 -5.94 -0.24 17.61
N LEU A 331 -5.73 -0.20 16.29
CA LEU A 331 -4.43 -0.36 15.63
C LEU A 331 -4.29 0.67 14.49
N ASP A 332 -3.12 1.29 14.38
CA ASP A 332 -2.86 2.36 13.42
C ASP A 332 -2.78 1.88 11.97
N ASN A 333 -2.63 0.58 11.75
CA ASN A 333 -2.61 -0.06 10.44
C ASN A 333 -3.94 -0.74 10.06
N LEU A 334 -5.05 -0.48 10.78
CA LEU A 334 -6.37 -1.06 10.51
C LEU A 334 -7.42 0.02 10.16
N VAL A 335 -8.18 -0.22 9.09
CA VAL A 335 -9.33 0.60 8.68
C VAL A 335 -10.62 -0.18 8.86
N ALA A 336 -11.51 0.29 9.72
CA ALA A 336 -12.82 -0.30 9.97
C ALA A 336 -13.90 0.34 9.09
N VAL A 337 -14.64 -0.47 8.34
CA VAL A 337 -15.51 0.00 7.25
C VAL A 337 -16.97 -0.39 7.43
N ALA A 338 -17.83 0.61 7.65
CA ALA A 338 -19.29 0.48 7.58
C ALA A 338 -19.79 0.51 6.12
N ALA A 339 -21.04 0.13 5.90
CA ALA A 339 -21.69 0.19 4.59
C ALA A 339 -22.55 1.45 4.42
N VAL A 340 -22.63 1.98 3.20
CA VAL A 340 -23.67 2.92 2.78
C VAL A 340 -24.46 2.41 1.58
N ASN A 341 -25.69 2.88 1.45
CA ASN A 341 -26.48 2.69 0.25
C ASN A 341 -26.30 3.82 -0.79
N SER A 342 -26.91 3.65 -1.95
CA SER A 342 -26.82 4.57 -3.09
C SER A 342 -27.43 5.96 -2.86
N GLN A 343 -28.09 6.17 -1.72
CA GLN A 343 -28.62 7.46 -1.27
C GLN A 343 -27.72 8.15 -0.23
N GLY A 344 -26.74 7.43 0.32
CA GLY A 344 -25.76 7.92 1.29
C GLY A 344 -26.17 7.67 2.74
N TYR A 345 -27.15 6.80 2.97
CA TYR A 345 -27.58 6.40 4.31
C TYR A 345 -26.92 5.09 4.72
N LEU A 346 -26.67 4.96 6.03
CA LEU A 346 -26.27 3.71 6.68
C LEU A 346 -27.42 2.69 6.56
N PRO A 347 -27.25 1.53 5.89
CA PRO A 347 -28.26 0.49 5.84
C PRO A 347 -28.49 -0.11 7.22
N ALA A 348 -29.71 -0.60 7.48
CA ALA A 348 -30.07 -1.15 8.80
C ALA A 348 -29.22 -2.34 9.25
N PHE A 349 -28.60 -3.06 8.32
CA PHE A 349 -27.69 -4.16 8.64
C PHE A 349 -26.30 -3.68 9.05
N SER A 350 -25.84 -2.50 8.64
CA SER A 350 -24.45 -2.11 8.88
C SER A 350 -24.24 -1.86 10.36
N ASN A 351 -23.25 -2.52 10.94
CA ASN A 351 -22.71 -2.06 12.20
C ASN A 351 -22.10 -0.67 12.03
N PHE A 352 -22.03 0.06 13.13
CA PHE A 352 -21.52 1.42 13.23
C PHE A 352 -20.78 1.58 14.56
N GLY A 353 -20.08 2.68 14.76
CA GLY A 353 -19.35 2.96 15.99
C GLY A 353 -18.58 4.26 15.83
N ARG A 354 -18.86 5.25 16.69
CA ARG A 354 -18.27 6.59 16.55
C ARG A 354 -16.76 6.58 16.78
N LYS A 355 -16.25 5.61 17.53
CA LYS A 355 -14.82 5.45 17.82
C LYS A 355 -14.22 4.24 17.12
N SER A 356 -14.97 3.14 17.04
CA SER A 356 -14.52 1.84 16.56
C SER A 356 -14.70 1.61 15.06
N VAL A 357 -15.40 2.49 14.35
CA VAL A 357 -15.58 2.40 12.90
C VAL A 357 -15.09 3.70 12.25
N ASP A 358 -14.17 3.59 11.30
CA ASP A 358 -13.44 4.74 10.77
C ASP A 358 -14.27 5.53 9.76
N LEU A 359 -14.82 4.85 8.75
CA LEU A 359 -15.59 5.47 7.66
C LEU A 359 -16.63 4.48 7.13
N ALA A 360 -17.43 4.92 6.14
CA ALA A 360 -18.33 4.02 5.43
C ALA A 360 -18.10 4.04 3.92
N ALA A 361 -18.35 2.92 3.24
CA ALA A 361 -18.18 2.78 1.79
C ALA A 361 -19.38 2.06 1.14
N PRO A 362 -19.56 2.11 -0.20
CA PRO A 362 -20.68 1.46 -0.87
C PRO A 362 -20.80 -0.03 -0.52
N GLY A 363 -21.92 -0.42 0.10
CA GLY A 363 -22.10 -1.80 0.59
C GLY A 363 -23.53 -2.34 0.48
N GLU A 364 -24.49 -1.59 -0.07
CA GLU A 364 -25.84 -2.10 -0.36
C GLU A 364 -26.07 -2.19 -1.88
N VAL A 365 -26.49 -3.35 -2.37
CA VAL A 365 -26.74 -3.65 -3.79
C VAL A 365 -25.49 -3.35 -4.63
N ILE A 366 -24.42 -4.09 -4.35
CA ILE A 366 -23.14 -3.97 -5.04
C ILE A 366 -23.00 -5.11 -6.04
N LEU A 367 -22.81 -4.75 -7.32
CA LEU A 367 -22.56 -5.69 -8.40
C LEU A 367 -21.07 -6.02 -8.48
N SER A 368 -20.73 -7.30 -8.55
CA SER A 368 -19.37 -7.78 -8.79
C SER A 368 -19.37 -9.19 -9.38
N THR A 369 -18.17 -9.69 -9.67
CA THR A 369 -17.88 -11.03 -10.18
C THR A 369 -18.29 -12.12 -9.18
N VAL A 370 -18.80 -13.24 -9.66
CA VAL A 370 -19.01 -14.47 -8.87
C VAL A 370 -18.62 -15.68 -9.73
N PRO A 371 -18.33 -16.85 -9.14
CA PRO A 371 -18.03 -18.04 -9.90
C PRO A 371 -19.17 -18.37 -10.87
N GLY A 372 -18.80 -18.65 -12.11
CA GLY A 372 -19.73 -19.01 -13.19
C GLY A 372 -19.51 -20.44 -13.67
N ALA A 373 -20.20 -20.83 -14.74
CA ALA A 373 -19.84 -22.06 -15.44
C ALA A 373 -18.41 -21.96 -15.98
N ALA A 374 -17.69 -23.08 -16.09
CA ALA A 374 -16.29 -23.08 -16.53
C ALA A 374 -16.10 -22.28 -17.84
N GLY A 375 -15.23 -21.27 -17.79
CA GLY A 375 -14.95 -20.37 -18.92
C GLY A 375 -15.99 -19.28 -19.18
N GLN A 376 -17.01 -19.14 -18.32
CA GLN A 376 -18.02 -18.07 -18.37
C GLN A 376 -18.01 -17.32 -17.04
N GLY A 377 -17.85 -16.00 -17.10
CA GLY A 377 -18.02 -15.15 -15.91
C GLY A 377 -19.48 -15.03 -15.51
N ALA A 378 -19.74 -14.85 -14.22
CA ALA A 378 -21.06 -14.55 -13.68
C ALA A 378 -20.98 -13.34 -12.76
N TYR A 379 -22.11 -12.64 -12.57
CA TYR A 379 -22.17 -11.42 -11.77
C TYR A 379 -23.39 -11.44 -10.85
N ALA A 380 -23.23 -10.96 -9.63
CA ALA A 380 -24.30 -10.94 -8.63
C ALA A 380 -24.31 -9.64 -7.82
N TYR A 381 -25.51 -9.28 -7.36
CA TYR A 381 -25.70 -8.21 -6.39
C TYR A 381 -25.64 -8.77 -4.97
N MET A 382 -24.71 -8.26 -4.18
CA MET A 382 -24.60 -8.57 -2.75
C MET A 382 -24.71 -7.30 -1.91
N SER A 383 -25.12 -7.47 -0.65
CA SER A 383 -25.13 -6.39 0.34
C SER A 383 -24.47 -6.84 1.64
N GLY A 384 -23.63 -5.97 2.18
CA GLY A 384 -22.89 -6.18 3.42
C GLY A 384 -21.72 -5.21 3.55
N THR A 385 -21.21 -5.05 4.78
CA THR A 385 -19.92 -4.38 5.01
C THR A 385 -18.78 -5.11 4.30
N SER A 386 -18.94 -6.39 3.98
CA SER A 386 -18.05 -7.20 3.14
C SER A 386 -17.89 -6.69 1.71
N MET A 387 -18.87 -5.96 1.18
CA MET A 387 -18.77 -5.29 -0.12
C MET A 387 -18.28 -3.84 0.02
N ALA A 388 -18.40 -3.25 1.21
CA ALA A 388 -17.87 -1.92 1.51
C ALA A 388 -16.35 -1.93 1.70
N ALA A 389 -15.83 -2.88 2.48
CA ALA A 389 -14.38 -3.06 2.71
C ALA A 389 -13.55 -3.09 1.41
N PRO A 390 -13.88 -3.89 0.37
CA PRO A 390 -13.09 -3.93 -0.86
C PRO A 390 -13.11 -2.64 -1.68
N HIS A 391 -14.12 -1.77 -1.53
CA HIS A 391 -14.03 -0.43 -2.12
C HIS A 391 -12.91 0.39 -1.46
N VAL A 392 -12.80 0.34 -0.13
CA VAL A 392 -11.73 1.02 0.62
C VAL A 392 -10.38 0.39 0.32
N THR A 393 -10.29 -0.94 0.28
CA THR A 393 -9.08 -1.68 -0.13
C THR A 393 -8.62 -1.27 -1.53
N GLY A 394 -9.55 -1.15 -2.47
CA GLY A 394 -9.26 -0.65 -3.81
C GLY A 394 -8.71 0.77 -3.81
N VAL A 395 -9.33 1.70 -3.07
CA VAL A 395 -8.81 3.08 -2.96
C VAL A 395 -7.42 3.09 -2.29
N ALA A 396 -7.21 2.27 -1.25
CA ALA A 396 -5.91 2.10 -0.62
C ALA A 396 -4.84 1.62 -1.61
N ALA A 397 -5.19 0.69 -2.52
CA ALA A 397 -4.29 0.20 -3.55
C ALA A 397 -3.95 1.29 -4.60
N LEU A 398 -4.92 2.14 -4.96
CA LEU A 398 -4.66 3.31 -5.81
C LEU A 398 -3.70 4.31 -5.11
N VAL A 399 -3.91 4.57 -3.82
CA VAL A 399 -3.03 5.43 -2.99
C VAL A 399 -1.62 4.85 -2.92
N ALA A 400 -1.49 3.56 -2.59
CA ALA A 400 -0.20 2.87 -2.52
C ALA A 400 0.54 2.86 -3.87
N SER A 401 -0.20 2.82 -4.99
CA SER A 401 0.38 2.90 -6.33
C SER A 401 0.94 4.29 -6.64
N ARG A 402 0.29 5.34 -6.12
CA ARG A 402 0.69 6.74 -6.36
C ARG A 402 1.75 7.24 -5.37
N PHE A 403 1.71 6.76 -4.13
CA PHE A 403 2.57 7.17 -3.03
C PHE A 403 3.24 5.93 -2.41
N PRO A 404 4.15 5.26 -3.15
CA PRO A 404 4.70 3.97 -2.74
C PRO A 404 5.54 4.02 -1.47
N TRP A 405 5.91 5.21 -0.97
CA TRP A 405 6.65 5.41 0.28
C TRP A 405 5.77 5.49 1.54
N LEU A 406 4.43 5.55 1.42
CA LEU A 406 3.56 5.61 2.59
C LEU A 406 3.57 4.28 3.36
N SER A 407 3.75 4.35 4.68
CA SER A 407 3.47 3.22 5.58
C SER A 407 1.97 2.89 5.60
N ALA A 408 1.60 1.75 6.19
CA ALA A 408 0.19 1.41 6.41
C ALA A 408 -0.57 2.51 7.16
N ALA A 409 -0.01 3.00 8.27
CA ALA A 409 -0.59 4.11 9.02
C ALA A 409 -0.72 5.39 8.16
N GLY A 410 0.27 5.68 7.32
CA GLY A 410 0.22 6.80 6.37
C GLY A 410 -0.89 6.65 5.33
N ILE A 411 -1.10 5.45 4.79
CA ILE A 411 -2.20 5.16 3.86
C ILE A 411 -3.54 5.34 4.58
N ARG A 412 -3.71 4.77 5.78
CA ARG A 412 -4.92 4.95 6.61
C ARG A 412 -5.23 6.42 6.83
N GLN A 413 -4.26 7.18 7.33
CA GLN A 413 -4.44 8.61 7.60
C GLN A 413 -4.84 9.37 6.33
N HIS A 414 -4.20 9.06 5.20
CA HIS A 414 -4.49 9.71 3.93
C HIS A 414 -5.90 9.41 3.42
N LEU A 415 -6.36 8.16 3.52
CA LEU A 415 -7.73 7.76 3.20
C LEU A 415 -8.75 8.54 4.04
N LEU A 416 -8.51 8.64 5.35
CA LEU A 416 -9.40 9.35 6.27
C LEU A 416 -9.42 10.86 6.03
N ALA A 417 -8.26 11.46 5.74
CA ALA A 417 -8.15 12.89 5.49
C ALA A 417 -8.79 13.31 4.16
N THR A 418 -8.75 12.44 3.16
CA THR A 418 -9.30 12.72 1.82
C THR A 418 -10.77 12.31 1.67
N ALA A 419 -11.34 11.61 2.66
CA ALA A 419 -12.74 11.20 2.66
C ALA A 419 -13.71 12.38 2.42
N ARG A 420 -14.71 12.14 1.58
CA ARG A 420 -15.78 13.08 1.28
C ARG A 420 -16.86 12.97 2.35
N ARG A 421 -17.06 14.06 3.08
CA ARG A 421 -18.08 14.15 4.14
C ARG A 421 -19.48 13.81 3.62
N LEU A 422 -20.19 12.96 4.37
CA LEU A 422 -21.60 12.65 4.25
C LEU A 422 -22.31 12.99 5.58
N PRO A 423 -23.10 14.07 5.64
CA PRO A 423 -23.80 14.47 6.88
C PRO A 423 -24.70 13.39 7.47
N ALA A 424 -25.24 12.48 6.65
CA ALA A 424 -26.08 11.38 7.10
C ALA A 424 -25.34 10.34 7.97
N LEU A 425 -24.01 10.38 8.02
CA LEU A 425 -23.17 9.49 8.83
C LEU A 425 -22.68 10.14 10.13
N GLU A 426 -23.08 11.39 10.42
CA GLU A 426 -22.68 12.07 11.64
C GLU A 426 -23.10 11.29 12.88
N GLY A 427 -22.12 10.95 13.72
CA GLY A 427 -22.34 10.17 14.93
C GLY A 427 -22.37 8.65 14.73
N ALA A 428 -22.38 8.17 13.48
CA ALA A 428 -22.35 6.72 13.18
C ALA A 428 -20.92 6.18 13.04
N VAL A 429 -19.97 6.98 12.52
CA VAL A 429 -18.57 6.60 12.31
C VAL A 429 -17.63 7.75 12.71
N ALA A 430 -16.34 7.47 12.88
CA ALA A 430 -15.34 8.44 13.32
C ALA A 430 -15.16 9.58 12.30
N VAL A 431 -14.98 9.23 11.02
CA VAL A 431 -14.98 10.15 9.88
C VAL A 431 -16.28 9.97 9.12
N PRO A 432 -17.28 10.88 9.28
CA PRO A 432 -18.60 10.73 8.67
C PRO A 432 -18.53 11.02 7.17
N GLY A 433 -17.95 10.10 6.40
CA GLY A 433 -17.66 10.27 4.98
C GLY A 433 -17.41 8.98 4.23
N LEU A 434 -17.42 9.12 2.91
CA LEU A 434 -17.06 8.12 1.91
C LEU A 434 -15.58 8.28 1.52
N PRO A 435 -14.85 7.20 1.17
CA PRO A 435 -13.59 7.34 0.45
C PRO A 435 -13.82 8.16 -0.82
N ASP A 436 -12.91 9.09 -1.10
CA ASP A 436 -12.91 9.86 -2.35
C ASP A 436 -11.65 9.47 -3.13
N ALA A 437 -11.79 8.50 -4.04
CA ALA A 437 -10.68 7.93 -4.79
C ALA A 437 -9.93 8.99 -5.60
N GLY A 438 -10.66 9.94 -6.19
CA GLY A 438 -10.10 11.04 -6.97
C GLY A 438 -9.23 11.94 -6.10
N ARG A 439 -9.76 12.43 -4.97
CA ARG A 439 -8.97 13.24 -4.02
C ARG A 439 -7.81 12.45 -3.45
N ALA A 440 -8.01 11.18 -3.10
CA ALA A 440 -6.99 10.33 -2.50
C ALA A 440 -5.74 10.15 -3.37
N VAL A 441 -5.84 10.20 -4.70
CA VAL A 441 -4.65 10.10 -5.60
C VAL A 441 -4.17 11.44 -6.15
N GLN A 442 -4.96 12.50 -6.03
CA GLN A 442 -4.63 13.85 -6.52
C GLN A 442 -4.03 14.75 -5.44
N GLU A 443 -4.52 14.64 -4.20
CA GLU A 443 -3.99 15.38 -3.08
C GLU A 443 -2.72 14.70 -2.59
N GLU A 444 -1.62 15.46 -2.53
CA GLU A 444 -0.40 14.99 -1.86
C GLU A 444 -0.71 14.70 -0.40
N PRO A 445 -0.25 13.56 0.16
CA PRO A 445 -0.41 13.28 1.57
C PRO A 445 0.12 14.45 2.39
N VAL A 446 -0.70 14.92 3.33
CA VAL A 446 -0.23 15.88 4.33
C VAL A 446 0.93 15.20 5.03
N ALA A 447 2.13 15.78 4.92
CA ALA A 447 3.30 15.30 5.64
C ALA A 447 2.87 15.05 7.09
N PRO A 448 3.07 13.84 7.63
CA PRO A 448 2.51 13.47 8.92
C PRO A 448 2.77 14.58 9.96
N VAL A 449 1.70 15.07 10.61
CA VAL A 449 1.80 16.08 11.68
C VAL A 449 2.35 15.49 12.98
N GLU A 450 2.84 14.25 12.97
CA GLU A 450 4.18 13.88 13.43
C GLU A 450 4.59 12.66 12.59
N PRO A 451 5.85 12.52 12.14
CA PRO A 451 6.30 11.20 11.69
C PRO A 451 6.12 10.24 12.88
N GLU A 452 5.89 8.95 12.64
CA GLU A 452 6.40 7.96 13.60
C GLU A 452 7.81 8.41 13.93
N ARG A 453 8.04 8.89 15.16
CA ARG A 453 9.31 9.51 15.48
C ARG A 453 10.36 8.50 15.13
N SER A 454 11.27 8.88 14.22
CA SER A 454 12.47 8.10 14.09
C SER A 454 13.05 7.93 15.49
N ALA A 455 13.56 6.73 15.80
CA ALA A 455 14.27 6.51 17.06
C ALA A 455 15.42 7.53 17.23
N PHE A 456 15.81 8.20 16.13
CA PHE A 456 16.92 9.12 16.06
C PHE A 456 16.55 10.44 15.38
N ILE A 457 17.04 11.56 15.91
CA ILE A 457 16.65 12.91 15.49
C ILE A 457 17.18 13.33 14.10
N ASP A 458 18.16 12.60 13.57
CA ASP A 458 18.82 12.86 12.29
C ASP A 458 18.52 11.79 11.23
N VAL A 459 17.56 10.91 11.49
CA VAL A 459 17.08 9.90 10.54
C VAL A 459 15.70 10.32 10.04
N SER A 460 15.62 10.66 8.76
CA SER A 460 14.40 11.16 8.13
C SER A 460 13.70 10.07 7.32
N PRO A 461 12.35 10.03 7.29
CA PRO A 461 11.59 9.12 6.41
C PRO A 461 11.95 9.19 4.91
N SER A 462 12.57 10.28 4.45
CA SER A 462 13.04 10.41 3.06
C SER A 462 14.39 9.73 2.78
N MET A 463 15.08 9.21 3.80
CA MET A 463 16.36 8.52 3.63
C MET A 463 16.16 7.14 3.01
N THR A 464 17.05 6.76 2.09
CA THR A 464 16.97 5.49 1.34
C THR A 464 16.91 4.25 2.24
N LEU A 465 17.59 4.28 3.39
CA LEU A 465 17.65 3.17 4.35
C LEU A 465 16.83 3.45 5.63
N TYR A 466 15.83 4.33 5.56
CA TYR A 466 15.00 4.69 6.72
C TYR A 466 14.36 3.46 7.38
N GLY A 467 13.71 2.62 6.57
CA GLY A 467 13.01 1.43 7.06
C GLY A 467 13.95 0.44 7.75
N GLU A 468 15.13 0.21 7.17
CA GLU A 468 16.14 -0.67 7.76
C GLU A 468 16.75 -0.13 9.05
N ILE A 469 16.96 1.19 9.16
CA ILE A 469 17.46 1.81 10.39
C ILE A 469 16.43 1.67 11.52
N GLN A 470 15.16 1.94 11.21
CA GLN A 470 14.06 1.81 12.19
C GLN A 470 13.89 0.37 12.64
N ARG A 471 13.83 -0.58 11.69
CA ARG A 471 13.74 -2.00 12.00
C ARG A 471 14.93 -2.50 12.82
N ALA A 472 16.15 -2.04 12.49
CA ALA A 472 17.33 -2.38 13.28
C ALA A 472 17.25 -1.85 14.72
N ALA A 473 16.64 -0.68 14.93
CA ALA A 473 16.45 -0.09 16.25
C ALA A 473 15.37 -0.86 17.05
N ASP A 474 14.24 -1.20 16.42
CA ASP A 474 13.14 -1.93 17.04
C ASP A 474 13.55 -3.34 17.46
N LEU A 475 14.36 -4.01 16.63
CA LEU A 475 14.98 -5.30 16.96
C LEU A 475 16.08 -5.16 18.02
N GLY A 476 16.52 -3.94 18.36
CA GLY A 476 17.61 -3.69 19.31
C GLY A 476 18.99 -4.12 18.78
N LEU A 477 19.17 -4.12 17.46
CA LEU A 477 20.45 -4.42 16.80
C LEU A 477 21.38 -3.21 16.85
N VAL A 478 20.79 -2.01 16.71
CA VAL A 478 21.51 -0.72 16.71
C VAL A 478 20.96 0.21 17.79
N GLU A 479 21.82 1.14 18.20
CA GLU A 479 21.49 2.22 19.12
C GLU A 479 22.03 3.55 18.58
N GLY A 480 21.39 4.63 18.99
CA GLY A 480 21.82 6.00 18.74
C GLY A 480 22.88 6.44 19.73
N TYR A 481 23.52 7.57 19.44
CA TYR A 481 24.37 8.27 20.38
C TYR A 481 23.54 8.92 21.49
N GLY A 482 24.19 9.25 22.62
CA GLY A 482 23.52 9.83 23.79
C GLY A 482 22.88 11.20 23.56
N ASP A 483 23.13 11.83 22.42
CA ASP A 483 22.48 13.07 21.96
C ASP A 483 21.22 12.82 21.11
N GLY A 484 20.80 11.56 20.96
CA GLY A 484 19.62 11.16 20.19
C GLY A 484 19.87 11.02 18.69
N ARG A 485 21.11 11.18 18.20
CA ARG A 485 21.44 10.99 16.78
C ARG A 485 21.83 9.56 16.46
N PHE A 486 21.57 9.13 15.23
CA PHE A 486 22.09 7.90 14.65
C PHE A 486 23.38 8.12 13.85
N ALA A 487 23.56 9.28 13.22
CA ALA A 487 24.60 9.58 12.24
C ALA A 487 24.66 8.57 11.06
N PRO A 488 23.63 8.53 10.19
CA PRO A 488 23.50 7.50 9.15
C PRO A 488 24.65 7.46 8.13
N ASP A 489 25.31 8.59 7.89
CA ASP A 489 26.39 8.74 6.91
C ASP A 489 27.80 8.56 7.51
N GLU A 490 27.91 8.38 8.83
CA GLU A 490 29.21 8.17 9.48
C GLU A 490 29.73 6.75 9.19
N ASP A 491 31.02 6.61 8.92
CA ASP A 491 31.67 5.30 8.75
C ASP A 491 31.58 4.47 10.04
N VAL A 492 31.14 3.22 9.92
CA VAL A 492 31.05 2.31 11.06
C VAL A 492 32.44 1.79 11.45
N GLN A 493 32.75 1.85 12.74
CA GLN A 493 34.01 1.33 13.28
C GLN A 493 33.92 -0.19 13.49
N ARG A 494 35.06 -0.90 13.41
CA ARG A 494 35.12 -2.36 13.53
C ARG A 494 34.43 -2.90 14.79
N HIS A 495 34.65 -2.28 15.95
CA HIS A 495 34.01 -2.68 17.19
C HIS A 495 32.48 -2.46 17.18
N GLN A 496 31.98 -1.45 16.43
CA GLN A 496 30.56 -1.16 16.31
C GLN A 496 29.89 -2.21 15.43
N LEU A 497 30.52 -2.59 14.32
CA LEU A 497 30.02 -3.68 13.48
C LEU A 497 29.97 -5.00 14.28
N ALA A 498 31.01 -5.31 15.07
CA ALA A 498 31.01 -6.50 15.91
C ALA A 498 29.79 -6.54 16.86
N LYS A 499 29.46 -5.42 17.51
CA LYS A 499 28.22 -5.29 18.31
C LYS A 499 26.98 -5.57 17.46
N MET A 500 26.86 -4.94 16.29
CA MET A 500 25.68 -5.08 15.45
C MET A 500 25.45 -6.53 15.01
N ILE A 501 26.50 -7.24 14.59
CA ILE A 501 26.42 -8.64 14.14
C ILE A 501 26.18 -9.60 15.30
N VAL A 502 26.85 -9.42 16.45
CA VAL A 502 26.60 -10.22 17.65
C VAL A 502 25.16 -10.03 18.13
N ASN A 503 24.66 -8.80 18.16
CA ASN A 503 23.26 -8.53 18.52
C ASN A 503 22.30 -9.21 17.54
N ALA A 504 22.56 -9.14 16.25
CA ALA A 504 21.73 -9.81 15.24
C ALA A 504 21.68 -11.32 15.50
N TYR A 505 22.83 -11.95 15.73
CA TYR A 505 22.92 -13.38 15.97
C TYR A 505 22.27 -13.84 17.28
N GLU A 506 22.62 -13.19 18.39
CA GLU A 506 22.10 -13.52 19.72
C GLU A 506 20.58 -13.36 19.79
N ARG A 507 20.04 -12.32 19.16
CA ARG A 507 18.60 -12.07 19.14
C ARG A 507 17.86 -13.00 18.19
N ALA A 508 18.42 -13.27 17.01
CA ALA A 508 17.81 -14.18 16.05
C ALA A 508 17.65 -15.60 16.62
N LEU A 509 18.69 -16.09 17.31
CA LEU A 509 18.71 -17.46 17.83
C LEU A 509 18.28 -17.56 19.30
N GLY A 510 18.07 -16.43 20.00
CA GLY A 510 17.73 -16.41 21.42
C GLY A 510 18.84 -16.95 22.33
N VAL A 511 20.10 -16.72 21.97
CA VAL A 511 21.29 -17.23 22.68
C VAL A 511 22.20 -16.10 23.16
N SER A 512 23.13 -16.41 24.07
CA SER A 512 24.30 -15.55 24.33
C SER A 512 25.54 -16.32 23.94
N LEU A 513 26.37 -15.73 23.08
CA LEU A 513 27.67 -16.27 22.72
C LEU A 513 28.59 -16.27 23.95
N PRO A 514 29.41 -17.33 24.10
CA PRO A 514 30.42 -17.38 25.14
C PRO A 514 31.56 -16.39 24.87
N ILE A 515 32.34 -16.12 25.91
CA ILE A 515 33.62 -15.40 25.81
C ILE A 515 34.70 -16.37 26.31
N ASP A 516 35.71 -16.62 25.48
CA ASP A 516 36.93 -17.33 25.85
C ASP A 516 38.02 -16.30 26.22
N PRO A 517 38.42 -16.20 27.50
CA PRO A 517 39.44 -15.24 27.95
C PRO A 517 40.83 -15.47 27.37
N SER A 518 41.07 -16.60 26.69
CA SER A 518 42.33 -16.87 25.98
C SER A 518 42.40 -16.25 24.58
N VAL A 519 41.26 -15.78 24.06
CA VAL A 519 41.16 -15.07 22.78
C VAL A 519 41.06 -13.57 23.09
N ASP A 520 42.22 -12.92 23.24
CA ASP A 520 42.31 -11.51 23.59
C ASP A 520 42.95 -10.65 22.48
N PHE A 521 42.60 -9.36 22.46
CA PHE A 521 43.30 -8.35 21.67
C PHE A 521 43.87 -7.30 22.63
N PRO A 522 45.17 -6.98 22.57
CA PRO A 522 45.84 -6.11 23.53
C PRO A 522 45.33 -4.66 23.48
N ASP A 523 44.69 -4.26 22.38
CA ASP A 523 44.08 -2.95 22.18
C ASP A 523 42.56 -2.93 22.41
N VAL A 524 41.99 -3.99 22.98
CA VAL A 524 40.56 -4.10 23.32
C VAL A 524 40.41 -4.43 24.80
N ASP A 525 39.79 -3.52 25.56
CA ASP A 525 39.39 -3.80 26.94
C ASP A 525 38.03 -4.52 26.94
N GLU A 526 38.07 -5.86 27.09
CA GLU A 526 36.89 -6.72 27.10
C GLU A 526 35.87 -6.41 28.19
N ARG A 527 36.26 -5.65 29.23
CA ARG A 527 35.38 -5.33 30.36
C ARG A 527 34.65 -4.01 30.18
N ARG A 528 34.92 -3.26 29.11
CA ARG A 528 34.39 -1.91 28.92
C ARG A 528 33.74 -1.73 27.56
N ASN A 529 32.65 -0.97 27.55
CA ASN A 529 31.97 -0.49 26.36
C ASN A 529 31.60 -1.63 25.39
N LEU A 530 32.31 -1.68 24.25
CA LEU A 530 32.05 -2.60 23.14
C LEU A 530 33.00 -3.81 23.13
N GLY A 531 33.95 -3.87 24.06
CA GLY A 531 34.89 -4.97 24.23
C GLY A 531 34.23 -6.35 24.36
N PRO A 532 33.14 -6.53 25.13
CA PRO A 532 32.47 -7.83 25.23
C PRO A 532 31.97 -8.37 23.88
N PHE A 533 31.49 -7.51 22.98
CA PHE A 533 31.00 -7.93 21.66
C PHE A 533 32.14 -8.33 20.74
N VAL A 534 33.28 -7.66 20.83
CA VAL A 534 34.51 -8.05 20.13
C VAL A 534 34.98 -9.41 20.65
N ALA A 535 35.10 -9.59 21.96
CA ALA A 535 35.46 -10.87 22.57
C ALA A 535 34.52 -12.02 22.16
N LYS A 536 33.20 -11.80 22.17
CA LYS A 536 32.21 -12.78 21.69
C LYS A 536 32.43 -13.15 20.22
N ALA A 537 32.56 -12.15 19.34
CA ALA A 537 32.78 -12.38 17.92
C ALA A 537 34.13 -13.07 17.63
N ALA A 538 35.17 -12.79 18.43
CA ALA A 538 36.47 -13.42 18.31
C ALA A 538 36.45 -14.87 18.80
N THR A 539 35.80 -15.12 19.95
CA THR A 539 35.56 -16.47 20.50
C THR A 539 34.79 -17.33 19.52
N ALA A 540 33.80 -16.76 18.82
CA ALA A 540 33.03 -17.44 17.79
C ALA A 540 33.80 -17.59 16.45
N GLY A 541 35.02 -17.04 16.33
CA GLY A 541 35.87 -17.15 15.15
C GLY A 541 35.47 -16.23 13.98
N TRP A 542 34.59 -15.26 14.19
CA TRP A 542 34.07 -14.40 13.11
C TRP A 542 35.04 -13.29 12.73
N ILE A 543 35.67 -12.69 13.74
CA ILE A 543 36.67 -11.64 13.58
C ILE A 543 38.07 -12.18 13.84
N LEU A 544 39.02 -11.71 13.04
CA LEU A 544 40.44 -11.98 13.19
C LEU A 544 41.17 -10.66 13.46
N GLY A 545 42.24 -10.75 14.26
CA GLY A 545 43.18 -9.65 14.48
C GLY A 545 44.13 -9.45 13.29
N TYR A 546 44.96 -8.42 13.41
CA TYR A 546 46.10 -8.20 12.52
C TYR A 546 47.29 -9.06 12.94
N ASP A 547 48.29 -9.17 12.07
CA ASP A 547 49.52 -9.94 12.33
C ASP A 547 50.30 -9.45 13.56
N ASP A 548 50.07 -8.21 14.00
CA ASP A 548 50.64 -7.63 15.22
C ASP A 548 49.84 -7.98 16.49
N GLY A 549 48.81 -8.83 16.37
CA GLY A 549 47.93 -9.26 17.45
C GLY A 549 46.84 -8.26 17.81
N THR A 550 46.75 -7.10 17.15
CA THR A 550 45.75 -6.06 17.47
C THR A 550 44.43 -6.24 16.72
N PHE A 551 43.33 -5.65 17.20
CA PHE A 551 42.04 -5.61 16.49
C PHE A 551 41.75 -4.27 15.81
N ARG A 552 42.35 -3.18 16.30
CA ARG A 552 42.18 -1.79 15.86
C ARG A 552 40.71 -1.36 15.93
N PRO A 553 40.12 -1.32 17.14
CA PRO A 553 38.68 -1.31 17.33
C PRO A 553 38.00 -0.08 16.70
N THR A 554 38.66 1.09 16.72
CA THR A 554 38.11 2.36 16.22
C THR A 554 38.35 2.63 14.74
N ARG A 555 39.03 1.72 14.02
CA ARG A 555 39.25 1.87 12.58
C ARG A 555 37.92 1.65 11.84
N PRO A 556 37.58 2.48 10.84
CA PRO A 556 36.48 2.19 9.92
C PRO A 556 36.64 0.81 9.28
N ILE A 557 35.55 0.05 9.23
CA ILE A 557 35.57 -1.27 8.62
C ILE A 557 35.31 -1.19 7.12
N THR A 558 36.01 -2.03 6.36
CA THR A 558 35.83 -2.12 4.90
C THR A 558 34.72 -3.10 4.53
N ARG A 559 34.17 -2.97 3.32
CA ARG A 559 33.19 -3.92 2.76
C ARG A 559 33.71 -5.34 2.69
N LEU A 560 34.99 -5.53 2.37
CA LEU A 560 35.60 -6.87 2.35
C LEU A 560 35.60 -7.50 3.74
N GLU A 561 36.07 -6.77 4.75
CA GLU A 561 36.12 -7.30 6.12
C GLU A 561 34.72 -7.61 6.66
N THR A 562 33.74 -6.76 6.37
CA THR A 562 32.34 -7.02 6.70
C THR A 562 31.83 -8.32 6.07
N ALA A 563 32.10 -8.55 4.78
CA ALA A 563 31.69 -9.79 4.11
C ALA A 563 32.35 -11.03 4.74
N LEU A 564 33.64 -10.97 5.07
CA LEU A 564 34.33 -12.09 5.71
C LEU A 564 33.75 -12.40 7.11
N ILE A 565 33.40 -11.37 7.88
CA ILE A 565 32.75 -11.56 9.19
C ILE A 565 31.39 -12.22 9.03
N ILE A 566 30.58 -11.76 8.07
CA ILE A 566 29.23 -12.29 7.84
C ILE A 566 29.29 -13.74 7.34
N ALA A 567 30.17 -14.04 6.38
CA ALA A 567 30.32 -15.39 5.85
C ALA A 567 30.63 -16.39 6.97
N ARG A 568 31.49 -16.02 7.94
CA ARG A 568 31.80 -16.84 9.11
C ARG A 568 30.66 -16.88 10.13
N ALA A 569 30.02 -15.74 10.40
CA ALA A 569 28.92 -15.66 11.37
C ALA A 569 27.72 -16.51 10.97
N LEU A 570 27.51 -16.69 9.66
CA LEU A 570 26.42 -17.48 9.09
C LEU A 570 26.86 -18.85 8.58
N ASP A 571 28.13 -19.22 8.75
CA ASP A 571 28.74 -20.46 8.23
C ASP A 571 28.41 -20.72 6.74
N LEU A 572 28.51 -19.66 5.91
CA LEU A 572 28.14 -19.75 4.50
C LEU A 572 29.19 -20.55 3.70
N PRO A 573 28.76 -21.51 2.87
CA PRO A 573 29.67 -22.22 1.99
C PRO A 573 30.26 -21.25 0.94
N PRO A 574 31.55 -21.38 0.57
CA PRO A 574 32.14 -20.55 -0.48
C PRO A 574 31.37 -20.66 -1.80
N ALA A 575 31.04 -19.52 -2.40
CA ALA A 575 30.36 -19.48 -3.69
C ALA A 575 31.22 -20.10 -4.81
N ALA A 576 30.58 -20.79 -5.73
CA ALA A 576 31.24 -21.41 -6.89
C ALA A 576 31.58 -20.39 -8.00
N SER A 577 31.02 -19.18 -7.95
CA SER A 577 31.15 -18.16 -8.99
C SER A 577 31.98 -16.96 -8.52
N GLN A 578 32.58 -16.22 -9.48
CA GLN A 578 33.21 -14.92 -9.22
C GLN A 578 32.27 -13.78 -9.63
N PRO A 579 31.38 -13.30 -8.74
CA PRO A 579 30.35 -12.34 -9.12
C PRO A 579 30.87 -10.92 -9.34
N PHE A 580 32.10 -10.61 -8.88
CA PHE A 580 32.66 -9.27 -8.90
C PHE A 580 34.09 -9.23 -9.42
N ALA A 581 34.35 -8.30 -10.34
CA ALA A 581 35.63 -8.22 -11.05
C ALA A 581 36.78 -7.63 -10.22
N ASP A 582 36.47 -6.90 -9.15
CA ASP A 582 37.41 -6.16 -8.31
C ASP A 582 37.70 -6.85 -6.96
N VAL A 583 37.19 -8.05 -6.75
CA VAL A 583 37.46 -8.85 -5.54
C VAL A 583 38.72 -9.69 -5.77
N PRO A 584 39.72 -9.64 -4.85
CA PRO A 584 40.90 -10.48 -4.95
C PRO A 584 40.54 -11.97 -4.97
N PRO A 585 41.23 -12.82 -5.78
CA PRO A 585 40.89 -14.23 -5.94
C PRO A 585 40.80 -15.03 -4.64
N ALA A 586 41.58 -14.64 -3.63
CA ALA A 586 41.60 -15.30 -2.31
C ALA A 586 40.31 -15.12 -1.49
N TYR A 587 39.44 -14.16 -1.85
CA TYR A 587 38.22 -13.84 -1.10
C TYR A 587 36.94 -13.95 -1.95
N THR A 588 37.07 -14.48 -3.17
CA THR A 588 35.95 -14.58 -4.11
C THR A 588 34.82 -15.46 -3.57
N GLY A 589 35.16 -16.56 -2.91
CA GLY A 589 34.18 -17.52 -2.40
C GLY A 589 33.31 -16.91 -1.30
N GLU A 590 33.92 -16.27 -0.31
CA GLU A 590 33.21 -15.66 0.83
C GLU A 590 32.39 -14.42 0.38
N VAL A 591 32.99 -13.55 -0.42
CA VAL A 591 32.28 -12.37 -0.94
C VAL A 591 31.13 -12.78 -1.86
N GLY A 592 31.32 -13.84 -2.66
CA GLY A 592 30.27 -14.41 -3.47
C GLY A 592 29.14 -14.99 -2.62
N ALA A 593 29.46 -15.74 -1.56
CA ALA A 593 28.48 -16.37 -0.69
C ALA A 593 27.57 -15.34 0.01
N VAL A 594 28.15 -14.26 0.53
CA VAL A 594 27.39 -13.17 1.17
C VAL A 594 26.52 -12.40 0.16
N ALA A 595 26.93 -12.35 -1.10
CA ALA A 595 26.15 -11.73 -2.17
C ALA A 595 25.02 -12.64 -2.69
N GLU A 596 25.28 -13.93 -2.83
CA GLU A 596 24.28 -14.95 -3.17
C GLU A 596 23.21 -15.04 -2.07
N ALA A 597 23.61 -14.99 -0.80
CA ALA A 597 22.70 -14.88 0.36
C ALA A 597 21.94 -13.55 0.45
N GLY A 598 22.11 -12.62 -0.49
CA GLY A 598 21.39 -11.35 -0.53
C GLY A 598 21.78 -10.31 0.54
N ILE A 599 22.77 -10.61 1.39
CA ILE A 599 23.14 -9.77 2.54
C ILE A 599 23.91 -8.52 2.09
N MET A 600 24.92 -8.69 1.24
CA MET A 600 25.70 -7.59 0.66
C MET A 600 25.65 -7.61 -0.86
N LYS A 601 25.21 -6.52 -1.48
CA LYS A 601 25.09 -6.41 -2.93
C LYS A 601 26.31 -5.74 -3.55
N GLY A 602 26.60 -6.10 -4.81
CA GLY A 602 27.52 -5.36 -5.66
C GLY A 602 26.91 -4.05 -6.15
N MET A 603 27.77 -3.14 -6.56
CA MET A 603 27.41 -1.85 -7.16
C MET A 603 27.51 -1.90 -8.68
N ALA A 604 26.69 -1.07 -9.34
CA ALA A 604 26.77 -0.89 -10.78
C ALA A 604 28.15 -0.32 -11.15
N ALA A 605 28.80 -0.93 -12.15
CA ALA A 605 30.02 -0.38 -12.70
C ALA A 605 29.73 0.88 -13.54
N PRO A 606 30.74 1.75 -13.75
CA PRO A 606 30.63 2.86 -14.69
C PRO A 606 30.14 2.38 -16.07
N ALA A 607 29.33 3.21 -16.73
CA ALA A 607 28.66 2.87 -17.98
C ALA A 607 29.64 2.30 -19.03
N GLY A 608 29.34 1.11 -19.55
CA GLY A 608 30.08 0.48 -20.67
C GLY A 608 30.91 -0.77 -20.34
N SER A 609 31.01 -1.20 -19.07
CA SER A 609 31.86 -2.34 -18.69
C SER A 609 31.12 -3.68 -18.50
N GLY A 610 29.80 -3.69 -18.30
CA GLY A 610 28.99 -4.91 -18.10
C GLY A 610 29.28 -5.72 -16.82
N ALA A 611 30.35 -5.41 -16.08
CA ALA A 611 30.76 -6.10 -14.86
C ALA A 611 30.08 -5.50 -13.62
N ARG A 612 29.84 -6.33 -12.59
CA ARG A 612 29.44 -5.86 -11.25
C ARG A 612 30.71 -5.65 -10.41
N LEU A 613 30.74 -4.59 -9.60
CA LEU A 613 31.86 -4.28 -8.69
C LEU A 613 31.42 -4.47 -7.24
N PHE A 614 32.27 -5.02 -6.39
CA PHE A 614 32.03 -5.13 -4.96
C PHE A 614 32.56 -3.93 -4.19
N ARG A 615 33.64 -3.30 -4.68
CA ARG A 615 34.46 -2.28 -4.01
C ARG A 615 34.92 -2.71 -2.61
N PRO A 616 35.84 -3.68 -2.52
CA PRO A 616 36.27 -4.26 -1.25
C PRO A 616 36.88 -3.24 -0.28
N GLY A 617 37.48 -2.16 -0.77
CA GLY A 617 38.13 -1.13 0.04
C GLY A 617 37.22 -0.01 0.54
N ASP A 618 35.99 0.12 0.03
CA ASP A 618 35.06 1.15 0.50
C ASP A 618 34.60 0.83 1.93
N HIS A 619 34.34 1.85 2.73
CA HIS A 619 33.80 1.70 4.08
C HIS A 619 32.27 1.58 4.05
N LEU A 620 31.69 1.03 5.13
CA LEU A 620 30.25 1.07 5.33
C LEU A 620 29.86 2.27 6.18
N SER A 621 28.83 2.99 5.76
CA SER A 621 28.15 3.92 6.66
C SER A 621 27.34 3.17 7.73
N ARG A 622 27.02 3.84 8.84
CA ARG A 622 26.17 3.28 9.90
C ARG A 622 24.79 2.84 9.38
N ALA A 623 24.20 3.56 8.42
CA ALA A 623 22.96 3.16 7.77
C ALA A 623 23.12 1.84 6.99
N GLN A 624 24.20 1.70 6.22
CA GLN A 624 24.48 0.47 5.49
C GLN A 624 24.76 -0.70 6.43
N ALA A 625 25.47 -0.47 7.53
CA ALA A 625 25.76 -1.47 8.55
C ALA A 625 24.48 -1.93 9.28
N ALA A 626 23.54 -1.02 9.57
CA ALA A 626 22.23 -1.37 10.13
C ALA A 626 21.44 -2.28 9.17
N ALA A 627 21.38 -1.92 7.88
CA ALA A 627 20.72 -2.75 6.87
C ALA A 627 21.37 -4.14 6.73
N VAL A 628 22.70 -4.23 6.84
CA VAL A 628 23.42 -5.50 6.86
C VAL A 628 23.07 -6.33 8.10
N ALA A 629 23.05 -5.71 9.29
CA ALA A 629 22.71 -6.41 10.53
C ALA A 629 21.27 -6.97 10.51
N VAL A 630 20.32 -6.22 9.94
CA VAL A 630 18.94 -6.68 9.72
C VAL A 630 18.90 -7.90 8.81
N ARG A 631 19.63 -7.89 7.69
CA ARG A 631 19.69 -9.04 6.77
C ARG A 631 20.37 -10.26 7.40
N VAL A 632 21.37 -10.06 8.26
CA VAL A 632 21.98 -11.16 9.03
C VAL A 632 20.99 -11.75 10.03
N TYR A 633 20.24 -10.89 10.73
CA TYR A 633 19.16 -11.34 11.60
C TYR A 633 18.13 -12.17 10.81
N ASP A 634 17.65 -11.65 9.67
CA ASP A 634 16.68 -12.33 8.82
C ASP A 634 17.21 -13.67 8.30
N ALA A 635 18.47 -13.73 7.87
CA ALA A 635 19.10 -14.97 7.39
C ALA A 635 19.13 -16.06 8.48
N LEU A 636 19.31 -15.68 9.73
CA LEU A 636 19.33 -16.60 10.88
C LEU A 636 17.92 -17.00 11.33
N THR A 637 16.93 -16.11 11.22
CA THR A 637 15.55 -16.39 11.63
C THR A 637 14.72 -17.09 10.55
N HIS A 638 15.04 -16.85 9.27
CA HIS A 638 14.19 -17.21 8.14
C HIS A 638 14.92 -17.99 7.04
N GLY A 639 16.24 -18.22 7.17
CA GLY A 639 17.07 -18.80 6.12
C GLY A 639 17.58 -17.74 5.13
N THR A 640 18.62 -18.08 4.38
CA THR A 640 19.10 -17.21 3.28
C THR A 640 18.12 -17.29 2.09
N PRO A 641 17.75 -16.17 1.47
CA PRO A 641 16.85 -16.14 0.31
C PRO A 641 17.41 -16.86 -0.91
#